data_AF-A0A016STN2-F1
#
_entry.id   AF-A0A016STN2-F1
#
_cell.length_a   1.000
_cell.length_b   1.000
_cell.length_c   1.000
_cell.angle_alpha   90.00
_cell.angle_beta   90.00
_cell.angle_gamma   90.00
#
_symmetry.space_group_name_H-M   'P 1'
#
loop_
_entity.id
_entity.type
_entity.pdbx_description
1 polymer ?
#
loop_
_entity_poly.entity_id
_entity_poly.type
_entity_poly.pdbx_seq_one_letter_code
_entity_poly.pdbx_strand_id
1 'polypeptide(L)'
;MSLDSLNFIIQNLNSPPFNCNTSLIAFDLWSPTTLLQQLSDVISWITQTDNVDVTKETPDETALRLLYYLKILKFNPPTDIDDLEEWRSGLVEGAKRSVYPVLFYIFSNVEILKQRAYLAKYLVKVEIPSDVHDMDTAQMQNDLAQLMEKFKDTHARVLDVQQDSMLIDDIKSDIKSMVSEKEVLSRKIEKALKKIENLPNLDRQVAAATELRVQRNRLSELDLQRLEQRDGVIRTEKKIQRLREQLTELRVTSENLDPSNLIAQLEDEITTITYLLNEKLTAEREQKEKIVAELSNVSNMPAIDQSDIAKLQAELNAKTSEIMELEKERDKSEENTDENFSIFRHQASNVERRKEAAAQRVQEARQELARLQQQVEQKKLVLRNTTGAEVMSAHQFKLYVNRIRDKKVLYKNRKSQIEELITEREVLLRTIDLLTKKFEQLKEKIESFGGEVVEYSPATTVVRSKTAPSTTDTDELRNIITNLMQTIDRRRDQMGPLVKRHDDLQETFNNEESIFRSKQAEHESRSAKAESGCGVLEPLISSLEQREEDARTAVPKIEQEISEAESQLSQFDGDGFSDEKIKDQIAEEQQQAESLSQRYGNDVIDVNASRKQMQMWKSLVTMFEAKIAIANKESGLEDEHPIGD
;
A
#
# COMPACT_ATOMS: atom_id res chain seq x y z
N MET A 1 -34.58 21.89 -25.49
CA MET A 1 -33.82 20.79 -26.13
C MET A 1 -32.47 21.35 -26.56
N SER A 2 -31.36 20.68 -26.24
CA SER A 2 -30.01 21.08 -26.72
C SER A 2 -29.76 20.57 -28.14
N LEU A 3 -28.76 21.14 -28.83
CA LEU A 3 -28.33 20.70 -30.16
C LEU A 3 -27.92 19.23 -30.17
N ASP A 4 -27.33 18.75 -29.08
CA ASP A 4 -26.88 17.36 -28.92
C ASP A 4 -28.07 16.39 -28.86
N SER A 5 -29.19 16.77 -28.23
CA SER A 5 -30.41 15.95 -28.22
C SER A 5 -31.02 15.80 -29.62
N LEU A 6 -30.94 16.86 -30.44
CA LEU A 6 -31.40 16.82 -31.84
C LEU A 6 -30.49 15.93 -32.69
N ASN A 7 -29.17 16.07 -32.55
CA ASN A 7 -28.20 15.21 -33.23
C ASN A 7 -28.40 13.73 -32.87
N PHE A 8 -28.69 13.44 -31.60
CA PHE A 8 -28.98 12.07 -31.14
C PHE A 8 -30.24 11.49 -31.80
N ILE A 9 -31.34 12.26 -31.88
CA ILE A 9 -32.56 11.83 -32.58
C ILE A 9 -32.27 11.52 -34.05
N ILE A 10 -31.53 12.41 -34.73
CA ILE A 10 -31.20 12.26 -36.16
C ILE A 10 -30.31 11.03 -36.41
N GLN A 11 -29.31 10.80 -35.56
CA GLN A 11 -28.45 9.60 -35.67
C GLN A 11 -29.26 8.31 -35.55
N ASN A 12 -30.24 8.26 -34.64
CA ASN A 12 -31.10 7.09 -34.47
C ASN A 12 -32.10 6.92 -35.62
N LEU A 13 -32.66 8.01 -36.17
CA LEU A 13 -33.53 7.98 -37.35
C LEU A 13 -32.77 7.59 -38.64
N ASN A 14 -31.48 7.90 -38.71
CA ASN A 14 -30.61 7.50 -39.83
C ASN A 14 -30.08 6.08 -39.70
N SER A 15 -30.15 5.50 -38.50
CA SER A 15 -29.75 4.11 -38.25
C SER A 15 -30.86 3.13 -38.67
N PRO A 16 -30.53 1.84 -38.90
CA PRO A 16 -31.53 0.81 -39.12
C PRO A 16 -32.51 0.74 -37.93
N PRO A 17 -33.83 0.61 -38.16
CA PRO A 17 -34.51 0.24 -39.42
C PRO A 17 -34.99 1.42 -40.29
N PHE A 18 -34.90 2.66 -39.81
CA PHE A 18 -35.60 3.80 -40.44
C PHE A 18 -34.85 4.41 -41.63
N ASN A 19 -33.50 4.42 -41.58
CA ASN A 19 -32.62 4.85 -42.68
C ASN A 19 -33.06 6.16 -43.38
N CYS A 20 -33.54 7.14 -42.62
CA CYS A 20 -34.13 8.36 -43.18
C CYS A 20 -33.12 9.29 -43.88
N ASN A 21 -31.81 9.06 -43.68
CA ASN A 21 -30.69 9.82 -44.27
C ASN A 21 -30.87 11.35 -44.20
N THR A 22 -31.34 11.87 -43.07
CA THR A 22 -31.62 13.29 -42.87
C THR A 22 -30.45 14.02 -42.23
N SER A 23 -30.27 15.28 -42.63
CA SER A 23 -29.36 16.23 -42.00
C SER A 23 -30.11 17.09 -40.97
N LEU A 24 -29.38 17.72 -40.03
CA LEU A 24 -29.96 18.61 -39.01
C LEU A 24 -30.86 19.70 -39.60
N ILE A 25 -30.46 20.26 -40.74
CA ILE A 25 -31.22 21.30 -41.44
C ILE A 25 -32.49 20.71 -42.07
N ALA A 26 -32.39 19.53 -42.69
CA ALA A 26 -33.55 18.87 -43.30
C ALA A 26 -34.57 18.42 -42.25
N PHE A 27 -34.11 17.92 -41.09
CA PHE A 27 -34.95 17.49 -39.98
C PHE A 27 -35.70 18.66 -39.32
N ASP A 28 -35.07 19.83 -39.20
CA ASP A 28 -35.75 21.03 -38.71
C ASP A 28 -36.74 21.61 -39.73
N LEU A 29 -36.61 21.30 -41.02
CA LEU A 29 -37.56 21.72 -42.05
C LEU A 29 -38.76 20.77 -42.24
N TRP A 30 -38.84 19.70 -41.47
CA TRP A 30 -39.95 18.75 -41.56
C TRP A 30 -41.30 19.40 -41.21
N SER A 31 -42.31 19.08 -42.02
CA SER A 31 -43.67 19.52 -41.76
C SER A 31 -44.26 18.80 -40.53
N PRO A 32 -45.21 19.40 -39.81
CA PRO A 32 -45.81 18.79 -38.63
C PRO A 32 -46.45 17.41 -38.91
N THR A 33 -47.04 17.23 -40.10
CA THR A 33 -47.62 15.96 -40.52
C THR A 33 -46.55 14.90 -40.82
N THR A 34 -45.43 15.28 -41.45
CA THR A 34 -44.28 14.39 -41.64
C THR A 34 -43.67 13.96 -40.31
N LEU A 35 -43.50 14.91 -39.39
CA LEU A 35 -42.94 14.63 -38.06
C LEU A 35 -43.84 13.69 -37.24
N LEU A 36 -45.16 13.86 -37.33
CA LEU A 36 -46.13 13.01 -36.64
C LEU A 36 -46.23 11.61 -37.27
N GLN A 37 -46.10 11.49 -38.59
CA GLN A 37 -45.97 10.19 -39.27
C GLN A 37 -44.72 9.45 -38.79
N GLN A 38 -43.57 10.13 -38.73
CA GLN A 38 -42.32 9.52 -38.26
C GLN A 38 -42.41 9.10 -36.79
N LEU A 39 -43.07 9.89 -35.94
CA LEU A 39 -43.37 9.48 -34.56
C LEU A 39 -44.27 8.24 -34.51
N SER A 40 -45.31 8.18 -35.35
CA SER A 40 -46.20 7.02 -35.47
C SER A 40 -45.44 5.77 -35.92
N ASP A 41 -44.57 5.88 -36.93
CA ASP A 41 -43.74 4.79 -37.44
C ASP A 41 -42.74 4.29 -36.37
N VAL A 42 -42.13 5.21 -35.62
CA VAL A 42 -41.22 4.88 -34.51
C VAL A 42 -41.94 4.16 -33.37
N ILE A 43 -43.16 4.60 -33.03
CA ILE A 43 -43.98 3.92 -32.02
C ILE A 43 -44.40 2.54 -32.51
N SER A 44 -44.92 2.43 -33.74
CA SER A 44 -45.29 1.14 -34.36
C SER A 44 -44.13 0.15 -34.41
N TRP A 45 -42.91 0.62 -34.67
CA TRP A 45 -41.70 -0.21 -34.62
C TRP A 45 -41.43 -0.77 -33.22
N ILE A 46 -41.57 0.04 -32.17
CA ILE A 46 -41.33 -0.38 -30.79
C ILE A 46 -42.43 -1.30 -30.28
N THR A 47 -43.67 -1.02 -30.65
CA THR A 47 -44.83 -1.81 -30.26
C THR A 47 -45.03 -3.05 -31.12
N GLN A 48 -44.25 -3.19 -32.21
CA GLN A 48 -44.37 -4.26 -33.21
C GLN A 48 -45.81 -4.38 -33.74
N THR A 49 -46.43 -3.23 -34.00
CA THR A 49 -47.79 -3.12 -34.56
C THR A 49 -47.72 -2.62 -36.00
N ASP A 50 -48.79 -2.83 -36.78
CA ASP A 50 -48.83 -2.37 -38.16
C ASP A 50 -48.62 -0.84 -38.25
N ASN A 51 -47.98 -0.41 -39.33
CA ASN A 51 -47.77 1.01 -39.60
C ASN A 51 -49.10 1.66 -39.99
N VAL A 52 -49.45 2.72 -39.28
CA VAL A 52 -50.68 3.48 -39.52
C VAL A 52 -50.31 4.79 -40.20
N ASP A 53 -50.97 5.04 -41.32
CA ASP A 53 -50.85 6.28 -42.08
C ASP A 53 -51.74 7.35 -41.43
N VAL A 54 -51.09 8.36 -40.86
CA VAL A 54 -51.69 9.48 -40.12
C VAL A 54 -52.61 10.31 -41.02
N THR A 55 -52.42 10.28 -42.34
CA THR A 55 -53.27 11.04 -43.28
C THR A 55 -54.66 10.44 -43.46
N LYS A 56 -54.88 9.20 -43.00
CA LYS A 56 -56.16 8.47 -43.13
C LYS A 56 -56.99 8.46 -41.84
N GLU A 57 -56.43 8.91 -40.72
CA GLU A 57 -57.08 9.01 -39.43
C GLU A 57 -57.52 10.46 -39.16
N THR A 58 -58.53 10.66 -38.30
CA THR A 58 -58.81 12.00 -37.79
C THR A 58 -57.72 12.41 -36.77
N PRO A 59 -57.37 13.71 -36.66
CA PRO A 59 -56.35 14.16 -35.70
C PRO A 59 -56.60 13.72 -34.25
N ASP A 60 -57.88 13.62 -33.86
CA ASP A 60 -58.30 13.17 -32.53
C ASP A 60 -58.08 11.66 -32.33
N GLU A 61 -58.38 10.84 -33.33
CA GLU A 61 -58.14 9.39 -33.29
C GLU A 61 -56.64 9.07 -33.23
N THR A 62 -55.83 9.77 -34.04
CA THR A 62 -54.38 9.62 -34.00
C THR A 62 -53.81 10.04 -32.65
N ALA A 63 -54.26 11.17 -32.09
CA ALA A 63 -53.79 11.62 -30.78
C ALA A 63 -54.17 10.65 -29.65
N LEU A 64 -55.39 10.12 -29.65
CA LEU A 64 -55.81 9.09 -28.68
C LEU A 64 -54.97 7.82 -28.80
N ARG A 65 -54.67 7.37 -30.03
CA ARG A 65 -53.81 6.20 -30.28
C ARG A 65 -52.38 6.45 -29.78
N LEU A 66 -51.78 7.59 -30.12
CA LEU A 66 -50.43 7.93 -29.67
C LEU A 66 -50.37 8.08 -28.14
N LEU A 67 -51.34 8.74 -27.51
CA LEU A 67 -51.42 8.88 -26.06
C LEU A 67 -51.60 7.53 -25.35
N TYR A 68 -52.37 6.61 -25.93
CA TYR A 68 -52.52 5.25 -25.43
C TYR A 68 -51.18 4.50 -25.40
N TYR A 69 -50.43 4.53 -26.50
CA TYR A 69 -49.11 3.90 -26.56
C TYR A 69 -48.08 4.61 -25.67
N LEU A 70 -48.11 5.94 -25.58
CA LEU A 70 -47.23 6.68 -24.66
C LEU A 70 -47.52 6.37 -23.19
N LYS A 71 -48.80 6.12 -22.84
CA LYS A 71 -49.19 5.64 -21.50
C LYS A 71 -48.65 4.23 -21.23
N ILE A 72 -48.69 3.33 -22.21
CA ILE A 72 -48.10 1.99 -22.11
C ILE A 72 -46.58 2.06 -21.94
N LEU A 73 -45.91 2.89 -22.73
CA LEU A 73 -44.47 3.12 -22.68
C LEU A 73 -44.03 3.88 -21.41
N LYS A 74 -44.99 4.36 -20.61
CA LYS A 74 -44.83 5.24 -19.44
C LYS A 74 -43.94 6.43 -19.73
N PHE A 75 -44.24 7.14 -20.81
CA PHE A 75 -43.70 8.48 -20.99
C PHE A 75 -44.24 9.38 -19.87
N ASN A 76 -43.38 10.18 -19.24
CA ASN A 76 -43.78 11.14 -18.23
C ASN A 76 -44.20 12.44 -18.90
N PRO A 77 -45.50 12.76 -18.97
CA PRO A 77 -45.92 14.04 -19.51
C PRO A 77 -45.55 15.19 -18.55
N PRO A 78 -45.58 16.45 -19.02
CA PRO A 78 -45.39 17.62 -18.17
C PRO A 78 -46.31 17.60 -16.94
N THR A 79 -45.78 18.01 -15.78
CA THR A 79 -46.48 17.97 -14.48
C THR A 79 -47.45 19.12 -14.25
N ASP A 80 -47.29 20.24 -14.97
CA ASP A 80 -48.20 21.38 -14.86
C ASP A 80 -49.44 21.17 -15.75
N ILE A 81 -50.61 21.59 -15.28
CA ILE A 81 -51.90 21.35 -15.94
C ILE A 81 -51.99 22.15 -17.25
N ASP A 82 -51.52 23.40 -17.24
CA ASP A 82 -51.50 24.26 -18.41
C ASP A 82 -50.51 23.74 -19.47
N ASP A 83 -49.31 23.32 -19.04
CA ASP A 83 -48.31 22.71 -19.94
C ASP A 83 -48.77 21.34 -20.48
N LEU A 84 -49.61 20.60 -19.75
CA LEU A 84 -50.16 19.31 -20.18
C LEU A 84 -51.20 19.49 -21.29
N GLU A 85 -52.06 20.51 -21.18
CA GLU A 85 -53.04 20.86 -22.23
C GLU A 85 -52.34 21.43 -23.47
N GLU A 86 -51.30 22.26 -23.29
CA GLU A 86 -50.44 22.74 -24.38
C GLU A 86 -49.68 21.57 -25.05
N TRP A 87 -49.18 20.61 -24.27
CA TRP A 87 -48.49 19.44 -24.83
C TRP A 87 -49.44 18.52 -25.62
N ARG A 88 -50.66 18.28 -25.11
CA ARG A 88 -51.69 17.47 -25.79
C ARG A 88 -52.15 18.11 -27.10
N SER A 89 -52.44 19.41 -27.08
CA SER A 89 -52.78 20.16 -28.30
C SER A 89 -51.60 20.18 -29.28
N GLY A 90 -50.37 20.40 -28.79
CA GLY A 90 -49.16 20.32 -29.61
C GLY A 90 -48.87 18.92 -30.17
N LEU A 91 -49.34 17.83 -29.53
CA LEU A 91 -49.23 16.49 -30.06
C LEU A 91 -50.23 16.24 -31.19
N VAL A 92 -51.44 16.81 -31.11
CA VAL A 92 -52.45 16.77 -32.20
C VAL A 92 -51.97 17.56 -33.42
N GLU A 93 -51.32 18.70 -33.19
CA GLU A 93 -50.83 19.59 -34.26
C GLU A 93 -49.48 19.15 -34.85
N GLY A 94 -48.78 18.18 -34.25
CA GLY A 94 -47.43 17.77 -34.67
C GLY A 94 -46.35 18.80 -34.34
N ALA A 95 -46.52 19.57 -33.27
CA ALA A 95 -45.59 20.60 -32.84
C ALA A 95 -44.26 19.99 -32.38
N LYS A 96 -43.15 20.58 -32.85
CA LYS A 96 -41.78 20.15 -32.52
C LYS A 96 -41.51 20.11 -31.01
N ARG A 97 -42.07 21.07 -30.25
CA ARG A 97 -41.94 21.17 -28.78
C ARG A 97 -42.51 19.92 -28.07
N SER A 98 -43.53 19.27 -28.65
CA SER A 98 -44.18 18.09 -28.08
C SER A 98 -43.60 16.78 -28.60
N VAL A 99 -43.21 16.70 -29.88
CA VAL A 99 -42.73 15.45 -30.51
C VAL A 99 -41.27 15.13 -30.21
N TYR A 100 -40.37 16.13 -30.19
CA TYR A 100 -38.94 15.88 -29.94
C TYR A 100 -38.65 15.24 -28.58
N PRO A 101 -39.27 15.65 -27.46
CA PRO A 101 -39.10 14.97 -26.18
C PRO A 101 -39.52 13.50 -26.20
N VAL A 102 -40.56 13.18 -26.96
CA VAL A 102 -41.07 11.81 -27.10
C VAL A 102 -40.09 10.95 -27.90
N LEU A 103 -39.61 11.44 -29.05
CA LEU A 103 -38.60 10.74 -29.86
C LEU A 103 -37.30 10.54 -29.07
N PHE A 104 -36.85 11.56 -28.34
CA PHE A 104 -35.66 11.46 -27.50
C PHE A 104 -35.81 10.39 -26.42
N TYR A 105 -36.94 10.38 -25.70
CA TYR A 105 -37.22 9.37 -24.66
C TYR A 105 -37.22 7.96 -25.24
N ILE A 106 -37.87 7.81 -26.40
CA ILE A 106 -37.97 6.56 -27.12
C ILE A 106 -36.58 6.03 -27.50
N PHE A 107 -35.76 6.85 -28.18
CA PHE A 107 -34.44 6.43 -28.64
C PHE A 107 -33.43 6.25 -27.50
N SER A 108 -33.62 6.92 -26.36
CA SER A 108 -32.76 6.75 -25.20
C SER A 108 -32.90 5.37 -24.55
N ASN A 109 -34.07 4.72 -24.66
CA ASN A 109 -34.40 3.49 -23.92
C ASN A 109 -35.04 2.41 -24.80
N VAL A 110 -34.54 2.22 -26.02
CA VAL A 110 -35.16 1.35 -27.04
C VAL A 110 -35.46 -0.06 -26.53
N GLU A 111 -34.47 -0.76 -25.95
CA GLU A 111 -34.63 -2.16 -25.54
C GLU A 111 -35.60 -2.32 -24.36
N ILE A 112 -35.54 -1.41 -23.38
CA ILE A 112 -36.45 -1.39 -22.23
C ILE A 112 -37.89 -1.11 -22.70
N LEU A 113 -38.07 -0.22 -23.67
CA LEU A 113 -39.37 0.15 -24.20
C LEU A 113 -39.96 -0.94 -25.09
N LYS A 114 -39.16 -1.64 -25.89
CA LYS A 114 -39.59 -2.85 -26.63
C LYS A 114 -40.06 -3.94 -25.67
N GLN A 115 -39.29 -4.21 -24.62
CA GLN A 115 -39.67 -5.18 -23.59
C GLN A 115 -40.98 -4.76 -22.89
N ARG A 116 -41.13 -3.47 -22.57
CA ARG A 116 -42.36 -2.94 -21.96
C ARG A 116 -43.56 -3.06 -22.88
N ALA A 117 -43.41 -2.73 -24.17
CA ALA A 117 -44.48 -2.87 -25.15
C ALA A 117 -44.90 -4.34 -25.35
N TYR A 118 -43.92 -5.25 -25.40
CA TYR A 118 -44.16 -6.69 -25.44
C TYR A 118 -44.94 -7.17 -24.21
N LEU A 119 -44.49 -6.78 -23.01
CA LEU A 119 -45.16 -7.14 -21.76
C LEU A 119 -46.58 -6.55 -21.66
N ALA A 120 -46.79 -5.34 -22.16
CA ALA A 120 -48.09 -4.68 -22.13
C ALA A 120 -49.18 -5.43 -22.91
N LYS A 121 -48.81 -6.10 -24.01
CA LYS A 121 -49.73 -6.96 -24.79
C LYS A 121 -50.38 -8.06 -23.94
N TYR A 122 -49.67 -8.56 -22.93
CA TYR A 122 -50.11 -9.67 -22.08
C TYR A 122 -50.48 -9.23 -20.66
N LEU A 123 -49.99 -8.07 -20.20
CA LEU A 123 -50.13 -7.61 -18.82
C LEU A 123 -51.10 -6.42 -18.63
N VAL A 124 -51.61 -5.81 -19.71
CA VAL A 124 -52.67 -4.80 -19.60
C VAL A 124 -54.01 -5.48 -19.36
N LYS A 125 -54.66 -5.15 -18.24
CA LYS A 125 -55.98 -5.68 -17.89
C LYS A 125 -57.03 -5.11 -18.84
N VAL A 126 -57.90 -5.97 -19.35
CA VAL A 126 -59.10 -5.55 -20.08
C VAL A 126 -60.11 -5.08 -19.04
N GLU A 127 -60.56 -3.83 -19.15
CA GLU A 127 -61.61 -3.28 -18.29
C GLU A 127 -62.95 -3.87 -18.73
N ILE A 128 -63.56 -4.71 -17.88
CA ILE A 128 -64.89 -5.29 -18.12
C ILE A 128 -65.93 -4.30 -17.57
N PRO A 129 -66.89 -3.83 -18.39
CA PRO A 129 -67.96 -2.95 -17.93
C PRO A 129 -68.74 -3.55 -16.75
N SER A 130 -69.15 -2.71 -15.79
CA SER A 130 -69.86 -3.14 -14.57
C SER A 130 -71.18 -3.87 -14.85
N ASP A 131 -71.75 -3.69 -16.04
CA ASP A 131 -73.02 -4.29 -16.45
C ASP A 131 -72.92 -5.79 -16.81
N VAL A 132 -71.69 -6.31 -16.98
CA VAL A 132 -71.41 -7.72 -17.36
C VAL A 132 -70.65 -8.44 -16.24
N HIS A 133 -70.58 -7.86 -15.04
CA HIS A 133 -69.80 -8.40 -13.92
C HIS A 133 -70.58 -9.46 -13.13
N ASP A 134 -70.59 -10.69 -13.63
CA ASP A 134 -71.15 -11.87 -12.96
C ASP A 134 -70.08 -12.67 -12.20
N MET A 135 -70.48 -13.59 -11.31
CA MET A 135 -69.56 -14.44 -10.54
C MET A 135 -68.57 -15.24 -11.42
N ASP A 136 -69.03 -15.72 -12.58
CA ASP A 136 -68.17 -16.43 -13.54
C ASP A 136 -67.12 -15.51 -14.17
N THR A 137 -67.47 -14.26 -14.43
CA THR A 137 -66.52 -13.26 -14.96
C THR A 137 -65.46 -12.87 -13.93
N ALA A 138 -65.84 -12.81 -12.65
CA ALA A 138 -64.91 -12.59 -11.55
C ALA A 138 -63.94 -13.76 -11.37
N GLN A 139 -64.41 -15.01 -11.53
CA GLN A 139 -63.56 -16.19 -11.50
C GLN A 139 -62.57 -16.20 -12.67
N MET A 140 -63.01 -15.92 -13.90
CA MET A 140 -62.12 -15.82 -15.06
C MET A 140 -61.10 -14.70 -14.91
N GLN A 141 -61.46 -13.57 -14.30
CA GLN A 141 -60.54 -12.47 -14.02
C GLN A 141 -59.46 -12.87 -13.00
N ASN A 142 -59.81 -13.69 -12.02
CA ASN A 142 -58.85 -14.26 -11.05
C ASN A 142 -57.92 -15.28 -11.73
N ASP A 143 -58.46 -16.19 -12.53
CA ASP A 143 -57.66 -17.18 -13.27
C ASP A 143 -56.69 -16.49 -14.25
N LEU A 144 -57.16 -15.45 -14.95
CA LEU A 144 -56.33 -14.62 -15.81
C LEU A 144 -55.22 -13.91 -15.02
N ALA A 145 -55.53 -13.37 -13.83
CA ALA A 145 -54.54 -12.73 -12.97
C ALA A 145 -53.45 -13.71 -12.50
N GLN A 146 -53.82 -14.95 -12.17
CA GLN A 146 -52.86 -16.00 -11.83
C GLN A 146 -51.99 -16.40 -13.03
N LEU A 147 -52.58 -16.46 -14.23
CA LEU A 147 -51.84 -16.74 -15.46
C LEU A 147 -50.85 -15.62 -15.82
N MET A 148 -51.25 -14.35 -15.62
CA MET A 148 -50.37 -13.20 -15.77
C MET A 148 -49.17 -13.27 -14.82
N GLU A 149 -49.38 -13.70 -13.57
CA GLU A 149 -48.28 -13.83 -12.60
C GLU A 149 -47.31 -14.95 -12.98
N LYS A 150 -47.83 -16.12 -13.37
CA LYS A 150 -47.01 -17.21 -13.92
C LYS A 150 -46.22 -16.78 -15.15
N PHE A 151 -46.82 -15.94 -16.02
CA PHE A 151 -46.15 -15.38 -17.18
C PHE A 151 -44.99 -14.46 -16.79
N LYS A 152 -45.16 -13.60 -15.78
CA LYS A 152 -44.06 -12.75 -15.27
C LYS A 152 -42.89 -13.59 -14.76
N ASP A 153 -43.18 -14.60 -13.94
CA ASP A 153 -42.15 -15.46 -13.35
C ASP A 153 -41.38 -16.23 -14.43
N THR A 154 -42.09 -16.81 -15.39
CA THR A 154 -41.47 -17.56 -16.49
C THR A 154 -40.68 -16.66 -17.43
N HIS A 155 -41.23 -15.49 -17.79
CA HIS A 155 -40.53 -14.52 -18.62
C HIS A 155 -39.26 -13.97 -17.95
N ALA A 156 -39.31 -13.70 -16.64
CA ALA A 156 -38.13 -13.27 -15.88
C ALA A 156 -37.02 -14.33 -15.92
N ARG A 157 -37.34 -15.61 -15.72
CA ARG A 157 -36.37 -16.72 -15.83
C ARG A 157 -35.79 -16.86 -17.24
N VAL A 158 -36.60 -16.65 -18.27
CA VAL A 158 -36.13 -16.73 -19.67
C VAL A 158 -35.14 -15.61 -19.97
N LEU A 159 -35.40 -14.39 -19.50
CA LEU A 159 -34.46 -13.27 -19.68
C LEU A 159 -33.11 -13.50 -18.99
N ASP A 160 -33.14 -14.07 -17.78
CA ASP A 160 -31.93 -14.45 -17.04
C ASP A 160 -31.06 -15.42 -17.86
N VAL A 161 -31.67 -16.50 -18.36
CA VAL A 161 -30.99 -17.49 -19.21
C VAL A 161 -30.52 -16.90 -20.55
N GLN A 162 -31.23 -15.92 -21.11
CA GLN A 162 -30.80 -15.25 -22.34
C GLN A 162 -29.53 -14.41 -22.15
N GLN A 163 -29.36 -13.77 -20.98
CA GLN A 163 -28.12 -13.07 -20.66
C GLN A 163 -26.94 -14.05 -20.58
N ASP A 164 -27.15 -15.21 -19.96
CA ASP A 164 -26.14 -16.28 -19.91
C ASP A 164 -25.78 -16.82 -21.31
N SER A 165 -26.73 -16.81 -22.26
CA SER A 165 -26.47 -17.25 -23.64
C SER A 165 -25.45 -16.37 -24.36
N MET A 166 -25.41 -15.06 -24.09
CA MET A 166 -24.41 -14.18 -24.71
C MET A 166 -23.00 -14.50 -24.22
N LEU A 167 -22.85 -14.77 -22.92
CA LEU A 167 -21.59 -15.24 -22.33
C LEU A 167 -21.16 -16.59 -22.93
N ILE A 168 -22.11 -17.50 -23.16
CA ILE A 168 -21.85 -18.79 -23.80
C ILE A 168 -21.34 -18.61 -25.23
N ASP A 169 -21.87 -17.66 -26.00
CA ASP A 169 -21.45 -17.42 -27.38
C ASP A 169 -20.05 -16.78 -27.47
N ASP A 170 -19.70 -15.90 -26.52
CA ASP A 170 -18.33 -15.38 -26.38
C ASP A 170 -17.34 -16.50 -26.04
N ILE A 171 -17.69 -17.38 -25.09
CA ILE A 171 -16.87 -18.55 -24.74
C ILE A 171 -16.72 -19.49 -25.95
N LYS A 172 -17.79 -19.73 -26.73
CA LYS A 172 -17.70 -20.53 -27.96
C LYS A 172 -16.78 -19.89 -28.99
N SER A 173 -16.81 -18.57 -29.13
CA SER A 173 -15.93 -17.81 -30.02
C SER A 173 -14.46 -17.95 -29.60
N ASP A 174 -14.18 -17.80 -28.30
CA ASP A 174 -12.84 -17.96 -27.75
C ASP A 174 -12.32 -19.39 -27.90
N ILE A 175 -13.13 -20.41 -27.59
CA ILE A 175 -12.80 -21.82 -27.83
C ILE A 175 -12.47 -22.05 -29.31
N LYS A 176 -13.25 -21.47 -30.23
CA LYS A 176 -12.99 -21.58 -31.67
C LYS A 176 -11.65 -20.94 -32.04
N SER A 177 -11.33 -19.78 -31.45
CA SER A 177 -10.03 -19.12 -31.62
C SER A 177 -8.89 -20.01 -31.10
N MET A 178 -8.98 -20.49 -29.86
CA MET A 178 -7.99 -21.39 -29.25
C MET A 178 -7.76 -22.68 -30.05
N VAL A 179 -8.83 -23.27 -30.60
CA VAL A 179 -8.72 -24.46 -31.48
C VAL A 179 -7.97 -24.12 -32.76
N SER A 180 -8.24 -22.97 -33.36
CA SER A 180 -7.52 -22.53 -34.56
C SER A 180 -6.03 -22.27 -34.28
N GLU A 181 -5.70 -21.67 -33.13
CA GLU A 181 -4.31 -21.46 -32.69
C GLU A 181 -3.60 -22.79 -32.43
N LYS A 182 -4.28 -23.73 -31.75
CA LYS A 182 -3.78 -25.08 -31.54
C LYS A 182 -3.45 -25.77 -32.87
N GLU A 183 -4.33 -25.67 -33.87
CA GLU A 183 -4.04 -26.23 -35.21
C GLU A 183 -2.82 -25.58 -35.85
N VAL A 184 -2.69 -24.25 -35.78
CA VAL A 184 -1.53 -23.54 -36.33
C VAL A 184 -0.24 -23.96 -35.62
N LEU A 185 -0.26 -24.08 -34.29
CA LEU A 185 0.86 -24.55 -33.49
C LEU A 185 1.22 -26.00 -33.82
N SER A 186 0.24 -26.89 -33.91
CA SER A 186 0.46 -28.29 -34.33
C SER A 186 1.12 -28.37 -35.69
N ARG A 187 0.65 -27.60 -36.69
CA ARG A 187 1.28 -27.54 -38.03
C ARG A 187 2.71 -27.00 -37.97
N LYS A 188 2.99 -26.02 -37.09
CA LYS A 188 4.37 -25.51 -36.88
C LYS A 188 5.26 -26.58 -36.23
N ILE A 189 4.75 -27.31 -35.24
CA ILE A 189 5.46 -28.41 -34.58
C ILE A 189 5.75 -29.53 -35.59
N GLU A 190 4.77 -29.95 -36.39
CA GLU A 190 4.98 -30.95 -37.46
C GLU A 190 6.06 -30.51 -38.46
N LYS A 191 6.04 -29.24 -38.89
CA LYS A 191 7.08 -28.70 -39.76
C LYS A 191 8.46 -28.67 -39.09
N ALA A 192 8.52 -28.40 -37.79
CA ALA A 192 9.77 -28.42 -37.03
C ALA A 192 10.30 -29.86 -36.85
N LEU A 193 9.42 -30.80 -36.50
CA LEU A 193 9.73 -32.23 -36.37
C LEU A 193 10.26 -32.81 -37.69
N LYS A 194 9.61 -32.52 -38.83
CA LYS A 194 10.09 -32.94 -40.16
C LYS A 194 11.49 -32.42 -40.50
N LYS A 195 11.87 -31.23 -40.01
CA LYS A 195 13.22 -30.69 -40.23
C LYS A 195 14.30 -31.41 -39.42
N ILE A 196 13.93 -31.99 -38.28
CA ILE A 196 14.87 -32.65 -37.36
C ILE A 196 14.82 -34.18 -37.43
N GLU A 197 13.89 -34.76 -38.20
CA GLU A 197 13.67 -36.20 -38.33
C GLU A 197 14.91 -37.00 -38.74
N ASN A 198 15.82 -36.38 -39.50
CA ASN A 198 17.06 -37.02 -39.98
C ASN A 198 18.24 -36.95 -38.99
N LEU A 199 18.07 -36.36 -37.79
CA LEU A 199 19.14 -36.29 -36.80
C LEU A 199 19.32 -37.64 -36.07
N PRO A 200 20.57 -38.13 -35.93
CA PRO A 200 20.85 -39.33 -35.16
C PRO A 200 20.61 -39.08 -33.66
N ASN A 201 20.02 -40.06 -32.97
CA ASN A 201 19.63 -39.98 -31.56
C ASN A 201 18.67 -38.81 -31.24
N LEU A 202 17.71 -38.56 -32.14
CA LEU A 202 16.74 -37.47 -32.05
C LEU A 202 16.06 -37.39 -30.67
N ASP A 203 15.53 -38.50 -30.17
CA ASP A 203 14.79 -38.52 -28.89
C ASP A 203 15.66 -38.08 -27.71
N ARG A 204 16.92 -38.53 -27.67
CA ARG A 204 17.88 -38.13 -26.63
C ARG A 204 18.23 -36.64 -26.74
N GLN A 205 18.38 -36.12 -27.96
CA GLN A 205 18.69 -34.71 -28.18
C GLN A 205 17.50 -33.80 -27.85
N VAL A 206 16.28 -34.20 -28.19
CA VAL A 206 15.05 -33.49 -27.83
C VAL A 206 14.86 -33.49 -26.32
N ALA A 207 15.05 -34.64 -25.64
CA ALA A 207 15.00 -34.71 -24.18
C ALA A 207 16.01 -33.76 -23.52
N ALA A 208 17.28 -33.77 -23.96
CA ALA A 208 18.30 -32.86 -23.45
C ALA A 208 17.97 -31.38 -23.72
N ALA A 209 17.41 -31.05 -24.90
CA ALA A 209 16.98 -29.69 -25.22
C ALA A 209 15.78 -29.24 -24.38
N THR A 210 14.83 -30.13 -24.10
CA THR A 210 13.68 -29.84 -23.22
C THR A 210 14.13 -29.60 -21.79
N GLU A 211 15.06 -30.42 -21.27
CA GLU A 211 15.64 -30.25 -19.94
C GLU A 211 16.40 -28.92 -19.85
N LEU A 212 17.26 -28.62 -20.83
CA LEU A 212 17.98 -27.35 -20.88
C LEU A 212 17.04 -26.14 -20.97
N ARG A 213 15.91 -26.24 -21.68
CA ARG A 213 14.88 -25.19 -21.71
C ARG A 213 14.24 -24.99 -20.35
N VAL A 214 13.87 -26.06 -19.66
CA VAL A 214 13.29 -26.00 -18.31
C VAL A 214 14.28 -25.37 -17.34
N GLN A 215 15.56 -25.79 -17.37
CA GLN A 215 16.59 -25.21 -16.51
C GLN A 215 16.86 -23.73 -16.82
N ARG A 216 16.81 -23.31 -18.09
CA ARG A 216 16.91 -21.88 -18.46
C ARG A 216 15.73 -21.05 -17.98
N ASN A 217 14.51 -21.56 -18.12
CA ASN A 217 13.33 -20.88 -17.60
C ASN A 217 13.43 -20.73 -16.08
N ARG A 218 13.83 -21.79 -15.37
CA ARG A 218 14.03 -21.75 -13.93
C ARG A 218 15.10 -20.75 -13.52
N LEU A 219 16.22 -20.69 -14.24
CA LEU A 219 17.26 -19.70 -14.02
C LEU A 219 16.71 -18.27 -14.21
N SER A 220 15.94 -18.03 -15.27
CA SER A 220 15.32 -16.72 -15.53
C SER A 220 14.34 -16.30 -14.44
N GLU A 221 13.53 -17.22 -13.91
CA GLU A 221 12.63 -16.97 -12.79
C GLU A 221 13.43 -16.61 -11.52
N LEU A 222 14.47 -17.38 -11.20
CA LEU A 222 15.33 -17.12 -10.05
C LEU A 222 16.07 -15.79 -10.17
N ASP A 223 16.53 -15.43 -11.37
CA ASP A 223 17.16 -14.13 -11.62
C ASP A 223 16.18 -12.97 -11.43
N LEU A 224 14.93 -13.12 -11.87
CA LEU A 224 13.86 -12.13 -11.65
C LEU A 224 13.57 -11.98 -10.14
N GLN A 225 13.36 -13.09 -9.43
CA GLN A 225 13.13 -13.09 -7.99
C GLN A 225 14.29 -12.45 -7.23
N ARG A 226 15.53 -12.77 -7.61
CA ARG A 226 16.74 -12.15 -7.01
C ARG A 226 16.75 -10.64 -7.23
N LEU A 227 16.36 -10.16 -8.41
CA LEU A 227 16.29 -8.74 -8.72
C LEU A 227 15.21 -8.04 -7.89
N GLU A 228 14.02 -8.63 -7.80
CA GLU A 228 12.92 -8.13 -6.97
C GLU A 228 13.28 -8.06 -5.48
N GLN A 229 13.91 -9.11 -4.96
CA GLN A 229 14.39 -9.15 -3.57
C GLN A 229 15.46 -8.08 -3.32
N ARG A 230 16.44 -7.94 -4.23
CA ARG A 230 17.48 -6.90 -4.15
C ARG A 230 16.86 -5.50 -4.14
N ASP A 231 15.89 -5.24 -5.01
CA ASP A 231 15.17 -3.97 -5.05
C ASP A 231 14.31 -3.75 -3.80
N GLY A 232 13.74 -4.82 -3.23
CA GLY A 232 13.06 -4.80 -1.93
C GLY A 232 13.98 -4.38 -0.78
N VAL A 233 15.19 -4.93 -0.73
CA VAL A 233 16.22 -4.55 0.26
C VAL A 233 16.60 -3.09 0.10
N ILE A 234 16.91 -2.64 -1.12
CA ILE A 234 17.29 -1.23 -1.39
C ILE A 234 16.16 -0.27 -0.99
N ARG A 235 14.90 -0.60 -1.28
CA ARG A 235 13.73 0.21 -0.86
C ARG A 235 13.63 0.32 0.66
N THR A 236 13.86 -0.78 1.36
CA THR A 236 13.81 -0.85 2.82
C THR A 236 14.96 -0.06 3.46
N GLU A 237 16.18 -0.19 2.93
CA GLU A 237 17.35 0.59 3.37
C GLU A 237 17.11 2.10 3.21
N LYS A 238 16.60 2.53 2.04
CA LYS A 238 16.23 3.93 1.81
C LYS A 238 15.14 4.42 2.78
N LYS A 239 14.17 3.57 3.15
CA LYS A 239 13.15 3.92 4.15
C LYS A 239 13.77 4.10 5.54
N ILE A 240 14.64 3.18 5.95
CA ILE A 240 15.37 3.27 7.23
C ILE A 240 16.20 4.55 7.28
N GLN A 241 16.88 4.89 6.18
CA GLN A 241 17.66 6.12 6.10
C GLN A 241 16.79 7.38 6.29
N ARG A 242 15.66 7.48 5.58
CA ARG A 242 14.72 8.61 5.75
C ARG A 242 14.20 8.73 7.19
N LEU A 243 13.85 7.61 7.82
CA LEU A 243 13.41 7.61 9.22
C LEU A 243 14.52 8.05 10.17
N ARG A 244 15.78 7.69 9.89
CA ARG A 244 16.94 8.17 10.66
C ARG A 244 17.16 9.67 10.48
N GLU A 245 17.05 10.18 9.26
CA GLU A 245 17.14 11.62 8.95
C GLU A 245 16.07 12.40 9.71
N GLN A 246 14.80 11.98 9.63
CA GLN A 246 13.69 12.57 10.40
C GLN A 246 13.94 12.53 11.91
N LEU A 247 14.47 11.42 12.43
CA LEU A 247 14.79 11.30 13.85
C LEU A 247 15.93 12.24 14.25
N THR A 248 16.96 12.41 13.41
CA THR A 248 18.02 13.39 13.67
C THR A 248 17.52 14.82 13.61
N GLU A 249 16.64 15.14 12.67
CA GLU A 249 15.99 16.45 12.57
C GLU A 249 15.14 16.72 13.82
N LEU A 250 14.28 15.79 14.23
CA LEU A 250 13.49 15.89 15.47
C LEU A 250 14.34 16.08 16.72
N ARG A 251 15.55 15.48 16.76
CA ARG A 251 16.49 15.70 17.87
C ARG A 251 17.10 17.09 17.85
N VAL A 252 17.48 17.60 16.68
CA VAL A 252 18.04 18.96 16.53
C VAL A 252 16.96 20.02 16.78
N THR A 253 15.72 19.79 16.34
CA THR A 253 14.58 20.69 16.56
C THR A 253 14.10 20.66 18.01
N SER A 254 14.22 19.52 18.71
CA SER A 254 14.01 19.48 20.16
C SER A 254 15.03 20.32 20.94
N GLU A 255 16.22 20.58 20.39
CA GLU A 255 17.24 21.42 21.03
C GLU A 255 17.08 22.92 20.70
N ASN A 256 16.48 23.27 19.55
CA ASN A 256 16.21 24.65 19.13
C ASN A 256 14.69 24.92 19.07
N LEU A 257 14.16 25.45 20.17
CA LEU A 257 12.74 25.65 20.44
C LEU A 257 12.13 26.90 19.75
N ASP A 258 12.34 27.09 18.45
CA ASP A 258 11.67 28.16 17.67
C ASP A 258 10.72 27.58 16.60
N PRO A 259 9.42 27.47 16.91
CA PRO A 259 8.42 26.92 16.01
C PRO A 259 8.26 27.69 14.69
N SER A 260 8.56 29.00 14.66
CA SER A 260 8.37 29.80 13.44
C SER A 260 9.44 29.51 12.39
N ASN A 261 10.69 29.34 12.82
CA ASN A 261 11.78 28.94 11.93
C ASN A 261 11.63 27.50 11.44
N LEU A 262 11.06 26.61 12.26
CA LEU A 262 10.76 25.23 11.88
C LEU A 262 9.67 25.18 10.79
N ILE A 263 8.59 25.94 10.95
CA ILE A 263 7.51 25.98 9.95
C ILE A 263 8.06 26.49 8.61
N ALA A 264 8.87 27.55 8.63
CA ALA A 264 9.47 28.09 7.40
C ALA A 264 10.38 27.06 6.69
N GLN A 265 11.20 26.30 7.45
CA GLN A 265 12.03 25.23 6.88
C GLN A 265 11.20 24.09 6.29
N LEU A 266 10.13 23.66 6.98
CA LEU A 266 9.23 22.63 6.48
C LEU A 266 8.45 23.10 5.25
N GLU A 267 8.05 24.36 5.18
CA GLU A 267 7.42 24.95 3.98
C GLU A 267 8.38 24.96 2.78
N ASP A 268 9.64 25.35 2.99
CA ASP A 268 10.69 25.29 1.95
C ASP A 268 10.99 23.85 1.51
N GLU A 269 10.98 22.88 2.42
CA GLU A 269 11.14 21.46 2.08
C GLU A 269 9.94 20.89 1.33
N ILE A 270 8.71 21.23 1.75
CA ILE A 270 7.49 20.81 1.06
C ILE A 270 7.46 21.38 -0.35
N THR A 271 7.80 22.66 -0.54
CA THR A 271 7.82 23.28 -1.88
C THR A 271 8.88 22.64 -2.78
N THR A 272 10.09 22.38 -2.27
CA THR A 272 11.14 21.68 -3.03
C THR A 272 10.78 20.22 -3.35
N ILE A 273 10.20 19.47 -2.40
CA ILE A 273 9.73 18.09 -2.62
C ILE A 273 8.58 18.07 -3.63
N THR A 274 7.65 19.02 -3.55
CA THR A 274 6.51 19.12 -4.48
C THR A 274 6.98 19.38 -5.91
N TYR A 275 7.97 20.28 -6.10
CA TYR A 275 8.59 20.50 -7.41
C TYR A 275 9.31 19.24 -7.93
N LEU A 276 10.10 18.57 -7.08
CA LEU A 276 10.80 17.34 -7.44
C LEU A 276 9.81 16.22 -7.83
N LEU A 277 8.70 16.08 -7.12
CA LEU A 277 7.69 15.06 -7.36
C LEU A 277 6.90 15.34 -8.64
N ASN A 278 6.33 16.54 -8.77
CA ASN A 278 5.34 16.84 -9.80
C ASN A 278 5.94 17.21 -11.15
N GLU A 279 7.14 17.80 -11.18
CA GLU A 279 7.79 18.20 -12.44
C GLU A 279 8.89 17.22 -12.82
N LYS A 280 9.89 16.98 -11.95
CA LYS A 280 11.09 16.22 -12.35
C LYS A 280 10.87 14.70 -12.37
N LEU A 281 10.38 14.11 -11.29
CA LEU A 281 10.26 12.66 -11.15
C LEU A 281 9.16 12.05 -12.02
N THR A 282 8.04 12.77 -12.21
CA THR A 282 6.99 12.40 -13.15
C THR A 282 7.50 12.38 -14.59
N ALA A 283 8.19 13.45 -15.03
CA ALA A 283 8.77 13.50 -16.37
C ALA A 283 9.82 12.40 -16.59
N GLU A 284 10.70 12.15 -15.61
CA GLU A 284 11.69 11.08 -15.69
C GLU A 284 11.02 9.69 -15.72
N ARG A 285 9.96 9.49 -14.92
CA ARG A 285 9.19 8.24 -14.90
C ARG A 285 8.50 8.00 -16.25
N GLU A 286 7.80 8.98 -16.80
CA GLU A 286 7.15 8.87 -18.11
C GLU A 286 8.18 8.57 -19.21
N GLN A 287 9.34 9.23 -19.18
CA GLN A 287 10.43 8.94 -20.12
C GLN A 287 10.93 7.49 -19.99
N LYS A 288 11.12 6.99 -18.76
CA LYS A 288 11.54 5.60 -18.52
C LYS A 288 10.48 4.60 -18.94
N GLU A 289 9.20 4.86 -18.64
CA GLU A 289 8.07 4.03 -19.08
C GLU A 289 7.99 3.97 -20.60
N LYS A 290 8.18 5.10 -21.29
CA LYS A 290 8.26 5.16 -22.75
C LYS A 290 9.41 4.32 -23.31
N ILE A 291 10.61 4.42 -22.72
CA ILE A 291 11.77 3.60 -23.13
C ILE A 291 11.48 2.11 -22.91
N VAL A 292 10.86 1.73 -21.79
CA VAL A 292 10.51 0.33 -21.52
C VAL A 292 9.47 -0.18 -22.52
N ALA A 293 8.46 0.63 -22.86
CA ALA A 293 7.48 0.28 -23.88
C ALA A 293 8.12 0.11 -25.27
N GLU A 294 9.04 1.00 -25.64
CA GLU A 294 9.81 0.91 -26.88
C GLU A 294 10.69 -0.34 -26.91
N LEU A 295 11.42 -0.64 -25.82
CA LEU A 295 12.25 -1.85 -25.71
C LEU A 295 11.42 -3.13 -25.71
N SER A 296 10.25 -3.13 -25.08
CA SER A 296 9.30 -4.24 -25.13
C SER A 296 8.81 -4.46 -26.56
N ASN A 297 8.45 -3.39 -27.27
CA ASN A 297 8.08 -3.47 -28.69
C ASN A 297 9.23 -4.01 -29.54
N VAL A 298 10.46 -3.54 -29.34
CA VAL A 298 11.65 -4.04 -30.06
C VAL A 298 11.93 -5.51 -29.74
N SER A 299 11.75 -5.95 -28.49
CA SER A 299 11.89 -7.35 -28.10
C SER A 299 10.82 -8.25 -28.72
N ASN A 300 9.62 -7.71 -28.98
CA ASN A 300 8.51 -8.42 -29.61
C ASN A 300 8.55 -8.35 -31.15
N MET A 301 9.40 -7.50 -31.73
CA MET A 301 9.59 -7.43 -33.18
C MET A 301 10.37 -8.66 -33.67
N PRO A 302 10.04 -9.20 -34.86
CA PRO A 302 10.86 -10.23 -35.51
C PRO A 302 12.28 -9.69 -35.76
N ALA A 303 13.27 -10.59 -35.82
CA ALA A 303 14.67 -10.21 -36.05
C ALA A 303 14.80 -9.25 -37.24
N ILE A 304 15.17 -7.99 -36.95
CA ILE A 304 15.31 -6.91 -37.93
C ILE A 304 16.60 -7.15 -38.72
N ASP A 305 16.52 -7.20 -40.04
CA ASP A 305 17.69 -7.31 -40.91
C ASP A 305 18.48 -5.99 -40.92
N GLN A 306 19.79 -6.05 -41.14
CA GLN A 306 20.66 -4.87 -41.17
C GLN A 306 20.26 -3.83 -42.24
N SER A 307 19.52 -4.28 -43.27
CA SER A 307 18.87 -3.42 -44.28
C SER A 307 17.80 -2.50 -43.66
N ASP A 308 17.01 -3.01 -42.72
CA ASP A 308 15.88 -2.28 -42.15
C ASP A 308 16.35 -1.30 -41.07
N ILE A 309 17.42 -1.64 -40.34
CA ILE A 309 18.14 -0.67 -39.48
C ILE A 309 18.68 0.49 -40.32
N ALA A 310 19.27 0.22 -41.48
CA ALA A 310 19.79 1.27 -42.36
C ALA A 310 18.68 2.17 -42.92
N LYS A 311 17.50 1.61 -43.25
CA LYS A 311 16.32 2.40 -43.66
C LYS A 311 15.81 3.28 -42.52
N LEU A 312 15.67 2.72 -41.30
CA LEU A 312 15.24 3.48 -40.12
C LEU A 312 16.24 4.60 -39.78
N GLN A 313 17.54 4.36 -39.92
CA GLN A 313 18.57 5.39 -39.75
C GLN A 313 18.48 6.49 -40.83
N ALA A 314 18.23 6.11 -42.09
CA ALA A 314 18.02 7.07 -43.17
C ALA A 314 16.76 7.93 -42.94
N GLU A 315 15.67 7.31 -42.49
CA GLU A 315 14.42 8.00 -42.16
C GLU A 315 14.58 8.91 -40.93
N LEU A 316 15.28 8.45 -39.89
CA LEU A 316 15.64 9.26 -38.74
C LEU A 316 16.44 10.49 -39.16
N ASN A 317 17.49 10.32 -39.98
CA ASN A 317 18.31 11.42 -40.47
C ASN A 317 17.50 12.40 -41.34
N ALA A 318 16.59 11.90 -42.18
CA ALA A 318 15.70 12.73 -42.97
C ALA A 318 14.76 13.55 -42.07
N LYS A 319 14.14 12.92 -41.07
CA LYS A 319 13.26 13.59 -40.11
C LYS A 319 14.00 14.57 -39.21
N THR A 320 15.22 14.26 -38.77
CA THR A 320 16.07 15.21 -38.03
C THR A 320 16.43 16.41 -38.88
N SER A 321 16.70 16.21 -40.18
CA SER A 321 16.96 17.33 -41.11
C SER A 321 15.71 18.18 -41.33
N GLU A 322 14.53 17.56 -41.46
CA GLU A 322 13.24 18.25 -41.55
C GLU A 322 12.94 19.05 -40.27
N ILE A 323 13.20 18.49 -39.09
CA ILE A 323 13.07 19.20 -37.81
C ILE A 323 14.03 20.39 -37.75
N MET A 324 15.29 20.22 -38.13
CA MET A 324 16.25 21.34 -38.17
C MET A 324 15.83 22.44 -39.15
N GLU A 325 15.22 22.08 -40.27
CA GLU A 325 14.72 23.05 -41.26
C GLU A 325 13.47 23.79 -40.73
N LEU A 326 12.54 23.07 -40.09
CA LEU A 326 11.38 23.66 -39.41
C LEU A 326 11.76 24.52 -38.21
N GLU A 327 12.78 24.15 -37.45
CA GLU A 327 13.33 24.97 -36.35
C GLU A 327 13.96 26.25 -36.89
N LYS A 328 14.72 26.15 -37.98
CA LYS A 328 15.31 27.32 -38.65
C LYS A 328 14.23 28.24 -39.25
N GLU A 329 13.17 27.68 -39.80
CA GLU A 329 12.02 28.42 -40.32
C GLU A 329 11.23 29.10 -39.19
N ARG A 330 11.00 28.39 -38.08
CA ARG A 330 10.43 28.96 -36.84
C ARG A 330 11.28 30.11 -36.35
N ASP A 331 12.58 29.92 -36.15
CA ASP A 331 13.48 30.94 -35.60
C ASP A 331 13.55 32.18 -36.51
N LYS A 332 13.54 31.97 -37.84
CA LYS A 332 13.49 33.04 -38.85
C LYS A 332 12.13 33.77 -38.88
N SER A 333 11.03 33.07 -38.62
CA SER A 333 9.70 33.66 -38.50
C SER A 333 9.55 34.46 -37.20
N GLU A 334 10.13 33.97 -36.10
CA GLU A 334 10.09 34.61 -34.78
C GLU A 334 10.96 35.86 -34.69
N GLU A 335 12.12 35.90 -35.38
CA GLU A 335 12.91 37.12 -35.58
C GLU A 335 12.12 38.25 -36.24
N ASN A 336 11.10 37.92 -37.05
CA ASN A 336 10.29 38.92 -37.77
C ASN A 336 9.01 39.34 -37.03
N THR A 337 8.52 38.58 -36.05
CA THR A 337 7.18 38.84 -35.47
C THR A 337 7.13 39.29 -34.00
N ASP A 338 8.13 39.04 -33.14
CA ASP A 338 8.15 39.72 -31.82
C ASP A 338 9.47 39.46 -31.05
N GLU A 339 10.43 40.39 -31.12
CA GLU A 339 11.66 40.34 -30.31
C GLU A 339 11.36 40.23 -28.81
N ASN A 340 10.22 40.76 -28.35
CA ASN A 340 9.88 40.80 -26.93
C ASN A 340 9.54 39.39 -26.39
N PHE A 341 8.81 38.57 -27.15
CA PHE A 341 8.51 37.18 -26.73
C PHE A 341 9.74 36.28 -26.77
N SER A 342 10.65 36.47 -27.74
CA SER A 342 11.92 35.73 -27.78
C SER A 342 12.75 35.98 -26.51
N ILE A 343 12.83 37.24 -26.06
CA ILE A 343 13.51 37.61 -24.80
C ILE A 343 12.86 36.91 -23.60
N PHE A 344 11.53 36.88 -23.49
CA PHE A 344 10.85 36.20 -22.38
C PHE A 344 11.04 34.68 -22.41
N ARG A 345 11.10 34.04 -23.59
CA ARG A 345 11.42 32.61 -23.70
C ARG A 345 12.86 32.30 -23.31
N HIS A 346 13.81 33.14 -23.74
CA HIS A 346 15.21 33.00 -23.31
C HIS A 346 15.38 33.25 -21.82
N GLN A 347 14.63 34.18 -21.23
CA GLN A 347 14.58 34.39 -19.78
C GLN A 347 13.96 33.18 -19.07
N ALA A 348 12.84 32.66 -19.54
CA ALA A 348 12.20 31.46 -18.99
C ALA A 348 13.12 30.24 -19.05
N SER A 349 13.76 29.99 -20.20
CA SER A 349 14.73 28.90 -20.35
C SER A 349 15.96 29.07 -19.46
N ASN A 350 16.46 30.30 -19.28
CA ASN A 350 17.55 30.56 -18.33
C ASN A 350 17.13 30.36 -16.87
N VAL A 351 15.90 30.74 -16.51
CA VAL A 351 15.34 30.50 -15.17
C VAL A 351 15.16 29.01 -14.93
N GLU A 352 14.65 28.27 -15.91
CA GLU A 352 14.49 26.82 -15.87
C GLU A 352 15.84 26.12 -15.70
N ARG A 353 16.84 26.47 -16.51
CA ARG A 353 18.22 25.95 -16.37
C ARG A 353 18.82 26.25 -14.99
N ARG A 354 18.56 27.44 -14.44
CA ARG A 354 19.01 27.79 -13.08
C ARG A 354 18.27 26.99 -12.01
N LYS A 355 16.95 26.79 -12.17
CA LYS A 355 16.10 25.97 -11.28
C LYS A 355 16.59 24.53 -11.28
N GLU A 356 16.90 23.99 -12.46
CA GLU A 356 17.41 22.63 -12.63
C GLU A 356 18.83 22.47 -12.07
N ALA A 357 19.74 23.41 -12.33
CA ALA A 357 21.08 23.39 -11.74
C ALA A 357 21.04 23.52 -10.21
N ALA A 358 20.11 24.30 -9.65
CA ALA A 358 19.90 24.39 -8.21
C ALA A 358 19.34 23.08 -7.64
N ALA A 359 18.34 22.48 -8.29
CA ALA A 359 17.78 21.19 -7.90
C ALA A 359 18.82 20.07 -7.94
N GLN A 360 19.69 20.08 -8.95
CA GLN A 360 20.81 19.15 -9.05
C GLN A 360 21.82 19.35 -7.91
N ARG A 361 22.21 20.59 -7.59
CA ARG A 361 23.07 20.87 -6.42
C ARG A 361 22.46 20.42 -5.10
N VAL A 362 21.15 20.63 -4.91
CA VAL A 362 20.43 20.14 -3.71
C VAL A 362 20.45 18.61 -3.67
N GLN A 363 20.26 17.94 -4.80
CA GLN A 363 20.31 16.48 -4.89
C GLN A 363 21.72 15.93 -4.62
N GLU A 364 22.76 16.56 -5.16
CA GLU A 364 24.17 16.22 -4.91
C GLU A 364 24.53 16.42 -3.43
N ALA A 365 24.15 17.56 -2.83
CA ALA A 365 24.36 17.81 -1.40
C ALA A 365 23.63 16.80 -0.51
N ARG A 366 22.40 16.41 -0.85
CA ARG A 366 21.65 15.34 -0.16
C ARG A 366 22.35 13.99 -0.29
N GLN A 367 22.88 13.64 -1.47
CA GLN A 367 23.64 12.41 -1.67
C GLN A 367 24.96 12.40 -0.89
N GLU A 368 25.66 13.54 -0.83
CA GLU A 368 26.89 13.67 -0.05
C GLU A 368 26.61 13.56 1.45
N LEU A 369 25.55 14.21 1.95
CA LEU A 369 25.10 14.09 3.34
C LEU A 369 24.74 12.63 3.68
N ALA A 370 23.98 11.96 2.83
CA ALA A 370 23.67 10.53 2.95
C ALA A 370 24.93 9.66 3.04
N ARG A 371 25.90 9.89 2.16
CA ARG A 371 27.18 9.17 2.14
C ARG A 371 27.98 9.42 3.42
N LEU A 372 28.07 10.67 3.88
CA LEU A 372 28.78 11.01 5.11
C LEU A 372 28.10 10.39 6.34
N GLN A 373 26.77 10.41 6.41
CA GLN A 373 26.01 9.73 7.46
C GLN A 373 26.27 8.22 7.46
N GLN A 374 26.27 7.57 6.29
CA GLN A 374 26.60 6.15 6.18
C GLN A 374 28.02 5.85 6.67
N GLN A 375 29.01 6.68 6.30
CA GLN A 375 30.38 6.54 6.79
C GLN A 375 30.48 6.74 8.31
N VAL A 376 29.72 7.67 8.88
CA VAL A 376 29.65 7.87 10.33
C VAL A 376 29.08 6.64 11.02
N GLU A 377 27.98 6.07 10.51
CA GLU A 377 27.38 4.85 11.07
C GLU A 377 28.30 3.64 10.93
N GLN A 378 28.98 3.47 9.78
CA GLN A 378 30.00 2.43 9.61
C GLN A 378 31.14 2.59 10.62
N LYS A 379 31.65 3.82 10.82
CA LYS A 379 32.69 4.09 11.81
C LYS A 379 32.20 3.83 13.24
N LYS A 380 30.95 4.16 13.58
CA LYS A 380 30.35 3.82 14.87
C LYS A 380 30.26 2.31 15.07
N LEU A 381 29.87 1.56 14.04
CA LEU A 381 29.80 0.09 14.08
C LEU A 381 31.19 -0.53 14.31
N VAL A 382 32.20 -0.06 13.57
CA VAL A 382 33.60 -0.48 13.76
C VAL A 382 34.07 -0.17 15.18
N LEU A 383 33.86 1.04 15.68
CA LEU A 383 34.21 1.43 17.04
C LEU A 383 33.50 0.58 18.10
N ARG A 384 32.23 0.26 17.89
CA ARG A 384 31.45 -0.65 18.77
C ARG A 384 32.05 -2.05 18.79
N ASN A 385 32.44 -2.58 17.64
CA ASN A 385 33.04 -3.91 17.52
C ASN A 385 34.47 -3.98 18.10
N THR A 386 35.27 -2.91 17.97
CA THR A 386 36.65 -2.89 18.47
C THR A 386 36.75 -2.59 19.97
N THR A 387 35.88 -1.73 20.50
CA THR A 387 36.02 -1.20 21.86
C THR A 387 35.00 -1.80 22.86
N GLY A 388 34.02 -2.56 22.37
CA GLY A 388 32.98 -3.21 23.19
C GLY A 388 32.02 -2.25 23.90
N ALA A 389 32.23 -0.94 23.79
CA ALA A 389 31.41 0.11 24.39
C ALA A 389 30.92 1.09 23.32
N GLU A 390 29.69 1.56 23.49
CA GLU A 390 29.10 2.59 22.64
C GLU A 390 29.86 3.91 22.86
N VAL A 391 30.46 4.45 21.79
CA VAL A 391 31.20 5.70 21.86
C VAL A 391 30.22 6.84 22.10
N MET A 392 30.17 7.32 23.34
CA MET A 392 29.29 8.41 23.76
C MET A 392 29.64 9.69 22.97
N SER A 393 28.60 10.41 22.52
CA SER A 393 28.77 11.73 21.90
C SER A 393 29.53 12.67 22.84
N ALA A 394 30.26 13.66 22.30
CA ALA A 394 31.00 14.65 23.11
C ALA A 394 30.10 15.32 24.17
N HIS A 395 28.82 15.54 23.84
CA HIS A 395 27.83 16.06 24.79
C HIS A 395 27.49 15.04 25.90
N GLN A 396 27.23 13.79 25.53
CA GLN A 396 26.95 12.70 26.46
C GLN A 396 28.14 12.42 27.40
N PHE A 397 29.38 12.52 26.88
CA PHE A 397 30.60 12.40 27.66
C PHE A 397 30.72 13.55 28.66
N LYS A 398 30.42 14.79 28.27
CA LYS A 398 30.39 15.95 29.18
C LYS A 398 29.37 15.75 30.31
N LEU A 399 28.17 15.28 30.00
CA LEU A 399 27.14 14.95 31.00
C LEU A 399 27.58 13.82 31.93
N TYR A 400 28.27 12.80 31.40
CA TYR A 400 28.82 11.71 32.19
C TYR A 400 29.91 12.20 33.15
N VAL A 401 30.83 13.05 32.67
CA VAL A 401 31.89 13.66 33.50
C VAL A 401 31.29 14.52 34.61
N ASN A 402 30.24 15.29 34.32
CA ASN A 402 29.52 16.06 35.33
C ASN A 402 28.89 15.13 36.38
N ARG A 403 28.19 14.06 35.96
CA ARG A 403 27.64 13.05 36.88
C ARG A 403 28.72 12.39 37.76
N ILE A 404 29.89 12.10 37.21
CA ILE A 404 31.04 11.58 37.98
C ILE A 404 31.52 12.61 39.01
N ARG A 405 31.58 13.89 38.62
CA ARG A 405 31.97 14.98 39.52
C ARG A 405 30.96 15.14 40.66
N ASP A 406 29.67 15.08 40.37
CA ASP A 406 28.60 15.15 41.38
C ASP A 406 28.66 13.95 42.32
N LYS A 407 28.84 12.73 41.79
CA LYS A 407 29.06 11.52 42.60
C LYS A 407 30.31 11.64 43.48
N LYS A 408 31.38 12.26 43.00
CA LYS A 408 32.61 12.48 43.78
C LYS A 408 32.38 13.48 44.92
N VAL A 409 31.61 14.55 44.68
CA VAL A 409 31.22 15.50 45.73
C VAL A 409 30.34 14.79 46.77
N LEU A 410 29.35 14.03 46.32
CA LEU A 410 28.45 13.28 47.20
C LEU A 410 29.20 12.22 48.03
N TYR A 411 30.16 11.52 47.43
CA TYR A 411 31.06 10.61 48.15
C TYR A 411 31.88 11.34 49.21
N LYS A 412 32.47 12.50 48.89
CA LYS A 412 33.23 13.30 49.86
C LYS A 412 32.37 13.76 51.04
N ASN A 413 31.14 14.21 50.77
CA ASN A 413 30.22 14.62 51.84
C ASN A 413 29.85 13.45 52.74
N ARG A 414 29.51 12.28 52.16
CA ARG A 414 29.22 11.07 52.94
C ARG A 414 30.44 10.61 53.75
N LYS A 415 31.65 10.73 53.19
CA LYS A 415 32.89 10.41 53.90
C LYS A 415 33.10 11.35 55.11
N SER A 416 32.88 12.66 54.94
CA SER A 416 32.93 13.63 56.06
C SER A 416 31.94 13.28 57.16
N GLN A 417 30.69 12.96 56.80
CA GLN A 417 29.67 12.55 57.77
C GLN A 417 30.07 11.28 58.53
N ILE A 418 30.68 10.31 57.85
CA ILE A 418 31.20 9.09 58.51
C ILE A 418 32.34 9.45 59.48
N GLU A 419 33.27 10.33 59.08
CA GLU A 419 34.36 10.79 59.94
C GLU A 419 33.81 11.53 61.17
N GLU A 420 32.83 12.41 61.00
CA GLU A 420 32.12 13.10 62.09
C GLU A 420 31.48 12.10 63.08
N LEU A 421 30.72 11.12 62.57
CA LEU A 421 30.11 10.09 63.40
C LEU A 421 31.14 9.23 64.17
N ILE A 422 32.29 8.96 63.55
CA ILE A 422 33.40 8.25 64.23
C ILE A 422 33.95 9.11 65.37
N THR A 423 34.20 10.40 65.13
CA THR A 423 34.70 11.30 66.17
C THR A 423 33.70 11.46 67.32
N GLU A 424 32.40 11.58 67.02
CA GLU A 424 31.35 11.66 68.03
C GLU A 424 31.27 10.38 68.86
N ARG A 425 31.34 9.21 68.20
CA ARG A 425 31.41 7.91 68.88
C ARG A 425 32.61 7.84 69.83
N GLU A 426 33.79 8.30 69.42
CA GLU A 426 34.97 8.32 70.27
C GLU A 426 34.83 9.24 71.48
N VAL A 427 34.25 10.43 71.29
CA VAL A 427 33.94 11.37 72.38
C VAL A 427 32.93 10.76 73.35
N LEU A 428 31.88 10.09 72.84
CA LEU A 428 30.88 9.41 73.65
C LEU A 428 31.49 8.26 74.46
N LEU A 429 32.33 7.42 73.84
CA LEU A 429 33.06 6.37 74.55
C LEU A 429 33.94 6.94 75.68
N ARG A 430 34.65 8.04 75.40
CA ARG A 430 35.45 8.72 76.43
C ARG A 430 34.59 9.28 77.56
N THR A 431 33.41 9.78 77.22
CA THR A 431 32.45 10.31 78.20
C THR A 431 31.90 9.19 79.08
N ILE A 432 31.58 8.04 78.51
CA ILE A 432 31.17 6.83 79.25
C ILE A 432 32.29 6.44 80.23
N ASP A 433 33.55 6.32 79.78
CA ASP A 433 34.68 5.98 80.65
C ASP A 433 34.86 6.97 81.81
N LEU A 434 34.72 8.27 81.54
CA LEU A 434 34.82 9.32 82.56
C LEU A 434 33.67 9.24 83.56
N LEU A 435 32.45 8.96 83.11
CA LEU A 435 31.29 8.78 83.96
C LEU A 435 31.43 7.55 84.84
N THR A 436 31.86 6.41 84.28
CA THR A 436 32.12 5.19 85.06
C THR A 436 33.18 5.44 86.13
N LYS A 437 34.29 6.13 85.80
CA LYS A 437 35.32 6.49 86.79
C LYS A 437 34.80 7.42 87.88
N LYS A 438 34.00 8.44 87.51
CA LYS A 438 33.40 9.35 88.49
C LYS A 438 32.36 8.66 89.36
N PHE A 439 31.60 7.71 88.80
CA PHE A 439 30.66 6.89 89.53
C PHE A 439 31.38 6.00 90.54
N GLU A 440 32.48 5.35 90.14
CA GLU A 440 33.27 4.52 91.06
C GLU A 440 33.89 5.36 92.19
N GLN A 441 34.44 6.54 91.88
CA GLN A 441 34.92 7.48 92.91
C GLN A 441 33.83 7.95 93.87
N LEU A 442 32.59 8.09 93.37
CA LEU A 442 31.46 8.49 94.18
C LEU A 442 31.00 7.31 95.06
N LYS A 443 31.00 6.09 94.52
CA LYS A 443 30.70 4.85 95.22
C LYS A 443 31.69 4.61 96.37
N GLU A 444 32.99 4.68 96.10
CA GLU A 444 34.05 4.60 97.12
C GLU A 444 33.88 5.64 98.23
N LYS A 445 33.54 6.89 97.86
CA LYS A 445 33.25 7.93 98.85
C LYS A 445 32.03 7.58 99.71
N ILE A 446 30.92 7.13 99.12
CA ILE A 446 29.71 6.79 99.88
C ILE A 446 29.98 5.61 100.84
N GLU A 447 30.71 4.59 100.38
CA GLU A 447 31.14 3.45 101.21
C GLU A 447 32.04 3.91 102.38
N SER A 448 32.95 4.88 102.15
CA SER A 448 33.84 5.43 103.19
C SER A 448 33.12 6.19 104.30
N PHE A 449 31.90 6.70 104.03
CA PHE A 449 31.04 7.35 105.02
C PHE A 449 30.02 6.38 105.65
N GLY A 450 30.11 5.07 105.37
CA GLY A 450 29.26 4.03 105.96
C GLY A 450 27.88 3.87 105.31
N GLY A 451 27.69 4.39 104.08
CA GLY A 451 26.46 4.23 103.31
C GLY A 451 26.50 3.03 102.35
N GLU A 452 25.40 2.30 102.24
CA GLU A 452 25.22 1.25 101.23
C GLU A 452 24.67 1.86 99.93
N VAL A 453 25.34 1.62 98.80
CA VAL A 453 24.99 2.21 97.50
C VAL A 453 23.86 1.41 96.86
N VAL A 454 22.64 1.94 96.92
CA VAL A 454 21.47 1.40 96.21
C VAL A 454 21.43 1.99 94.80
N GLU A 455 21.58 1.16 93.78
CA GLU A 455 21.35 1.55 92.38
C GLU A 455 19.86 1.84 92.16
N TYR A 456 19.51 3.08 91.81
CA TYR A 456 18.14 3.46 91.52
C TYR A 456 18.02 4.22 90.19
N SER A 457 17.01 3.85 89.40
CA SER A 457 16.70 4.37 88.05
C SER A 457 16.09 5.79 88.08
N PRO A 458 16.14 6.57 86.97
CA PRO A 458 16.06 8.02 87.03
C PRO A 458 14.63 8.58 87.03
N ALA A 459 14.40 9.63 87.83
CA ALA A 459 13.37 10.63 87.56
C ALA A 459 13.70 12.02 88.17
N THR A 460 14.13 12.92 87.28
CA THR A 460 13.71 14.32 87.07
C THR A 460 13.63 15.37 88.21
N THR A 461 14.28 16.52 87.93
CA THR A 461 13.85 17.94 88.05
C THR A 461 14.73 18.88 88.91
N VAL A 462 15.10 20.02 88.30
CA VAL A 462 15.97 21.09 88.82
C VAL A 462 15.14 22.37 88.98
N VAL A 463 15.35 23.11 90.08
CA VAL A 463 14.78 24.45 90.33
C VAL A 463 15.90 25.50 90.38
N ARG A 464 15.67 26.68 89.78
CA ARG A 464 16.61 27.82 89.64
C ARG A 464 16.16 29.03 90.48
N SER A 465 17.12 29.85 90.93
CA SER A 465 17.06 30.88 91.99
C SER A 465 16.76 32.33 91.54
N LYS A 466 16.33 33.18 92.51
CA LYS A 466 15.94 34.61 92.42
C LYS A 466 17.11 35.57 92.68
N THR A 467 17.05 36.80 92.14
CA THR A 467 17.88 37.94 92.59
C THR A 467 17.13 39.29 92.44
N ALA A 468 17.14 40.12 93.49
CA ALA A 468 16.78 41.54 93.48
C ALA A 468 17.56 42.28 94.61
N PRO A 469 18.02 43.54 94.45
CA PRO A 469 18.76 44.28 95.47
C PRO A 469 17.91 45.35 96.21
N SER A 470 18.45 45.85 97.33
CA SER A 470 17.78 46.61 98.42
C SER A 470 18.50 47.94 98.71
N THR A 471 17.88 49.11 98.42
CA THR A 471 18.33 50.45 98.88
C THR A 471 17.15 51.45 98.99
N THR A 472 17.17 52.39 99.96
CA THR A 472 16.01 53.23 100.39
C THR A 472 16.27 54.77 100.34
N ASP A 473 17.21 55.26 99.53
CA ASP A 473 17.50 56.71 99.41
C ASP A 473 16.81 57.35 98.19
N THR A 474 16.01 58.41 98.40
CA THR A 474 15.10 58.97 97.37
C THR A 474 15.81 59.74 96.26
N ASP A 475 16.93 60.41 96.54
CA ASP A 475 17.68 61.16 95.53
C ASP A 475 18.63 60.26 94.74
N GLU A 476 19.15 59.20 95.36
CA GLU A 476 19.83 58.11 94.64
C GLU A 476 18.84 57.36 93.74
N LEU A 477 17.63 57.04 94.22
CA LEU A 477 16.57 56.47 93.38
C LEU A 477 16.19 57.40 92.24
N ARG A 478 16.10 58.72 92.46
CA ARG A 478 15.80 59.70 91.40
C ARG A 478 16.94 59.76 90.37
N ASN A 479 18.21 59.74 90.79
CA ASN A 479 19.37 59.67 89.89
C ASN A 479 19.45 58.32 89.14
N ILE A 480 19.14 57.21 89.81
CA ILE A 480 19.05 55.87 89.19
C ILE A 480 17.91 55.84 88.18
N ILE A 481 16.74 56.40 88.49
CA ILE A 481 15.61 56.52 87.56
C ILE A 481 15.97 57.42 86.38
N THR A 482 16.66 58.54 86.60
CA THR A 482 17.08 59.45 85.52
C THR A 482 18.13 58.80 84.61
N ASN A 483 19.10 58.08 85.19
CA ASN A 483 20.07 57.28 84.45
C ASN A 483 19.41 56.09 83.72
N LEU A 484 18.42 55.43 84.34
CA LEU A 484 17.63 54.38 83.71
C LEU A 484 16.80 54.94 82.56
N MET A 485 16.17 56.10 82.71
CA MET A 485 15.43 56.79 81.65
C MET A 485 16.35 57.19 80.50
N GLN A 486 17.50 57.80 80.77
CA GLN A 486 18.52 58.10 79.74
C GLN A 486 19.04 56.82 79.07
N THR A 487 19.20 55.72 79.81
CA THR A 487 19.60 54.42 79.26
C THR A 487 18.48 53.82 78.40
N ILE A 488 17.22 53.97 78.81
CA ILE A 488 16.05 53.53 78.06
C ILE A 488 15.93 54.33 76.76
N ASP A 489 16.12 55.65 76.80
CA ASP A 489 16.05 56.51 75.61
C ASP A 489 17.21 56.23 74.67
N ARG A 490 18.45 56.08 75.18
CA ARG A 490 19.60 55.67 74.37
C ARG A 490 19.40 54.29 73.73
N ARG A 491 18.80 53.33 74.45
CA ARG A 491 18.43 52.03 73.90
C ARG A 491 17.30 52.14 72.88
N ARG A 492 16.32 53.02 73.09
CA ARG A 492 15.22 53.28 72.15
C ARG A 492 15.75 53.88 70.84
N ASP A 493 16.67 54.83 70.92
CA ASP A 493 17.34 55.43 69.75
C ASP A 493 18.19 54.41 69.00
N GLN A 494 18.85 53.49 69.71
CA GLN A 494 19.58 52.37 69.11
C GLN A 494 18.65 51.30 68.50
N MET A 495 17.46 51.12 69.07
CA MET A 495 16.45 50.17 68.58
C MET A 495 15.73 50.70 67.34
N GLY A 496 15.54 52.01 67.17
CA GLY A 496 14.84 52.60 66.02
C GLY A 496 15.36 52.11 64.65
N PRO A 497 16.67 52.20 64.37
CA PRO A 497 17.26 51.68 63.13
C PRO A 497 17.12 50.16 62.98
N LEU A 498 17.16 49.41 64.08
CA LEU A 498 16.98 47.95 64.06
C LEU A 498 15.53 47.55 63.76
N VAL A 499 14.56 48.28 64.31
CA VAL A 499 13.13 48.11 64.01
C VAL A 499 12.87 48.43 62.54
N LYS A 500 13.39 49.54 62.03
CA LYS A 500 13.25 49.88 60.62
C LYS A 500 13.86 48.81 59.70
N ARG A 501 15.06 48.32 60.02
CA ARG A 501 15.70 47.23 59.27
C ARG A 501 14.90 45.92 59.36
N HIS A 502 14.30 45.62 60.50
CA HIS A 502 13.42 44.48 60.66
C HIS A 502 12.19 44.61 59.76
N ASP A 503 11.54 45.77 59.74
CA ASP A 503 10.36 46.02 58.92
C ASP A 503 10.68 45.96 57.41
N ASP A 504 11.82 46.54 56.98
CA ASP A 504 12.30 46.44 55.61
C ASP A 504 12.59 44.96 55.22
N LEU A 505 13.23 44.19 56.11
CA LEU A 505 13.46 42.76 55.88
C LEU A 505 12.14 41.98 55.82
N GLN A 506 11.19 42.29 56.69
CA GLN A 506 9.87 41.66 56.71
C GLN A 506 9.11 41.91 55.41
N GLU A 507 9.19 43.13 54.86
CA GLU A 507 8.58 43.47 53.57
C GLU A 507 9.26 42.71 52.42
N THR A 508 10.60 42.63 52.39
CA THR A 508 11.31 41.82 51.39
C THR A 508 10.98 40.33 51.48
N PHE A 509 10.87 39.80 52.70
CA PHE A 509 10.48 38.41 52.94
C PHE A 509 9.06 38.12 52.44
N ASN A 510 8.10 39.00 52.72
CA ASN A 510 6.72 38.85 52.25
C ASN A 510 6.63 38.91 50.71
N ASN A 511 7.43 39.78 50.07
CA ASN A 511 7.50 39.86 48.61
C ASN A 511 8.11 38.59 48.00
N GLU A 512 9.21 38.07 48.57
CA GLU A 512 9.81 36.81 48.13
C GLU A 512 8.86 35.61 48.36
N GLU A 513 8.14 35.56 49.48
CA GLU A 513 7.15 34.52 49.76
C GLU A 513 5.99 34.57 48.73
N SER A 514 5.53 35.76 48.36
CA SER A 514 4.50 35.93 47.33
C SER A 514 4.97 35.40 45.95
N ILE A 515 6.20 35.76 45.55
CA ILE A 515 6.81 35.27 44.31
C ILE A 515 6.99 33.74 44.35
N PHE A 516 7.44 33.20 45.49
CA PHE A 516 7.59 31.76 45.68
C PHE A 516 6.26 31.03 45.53
N ARG A 517 5.19 31.51 46.18
CA ARG A 517 3.83 30.93 46.06
C ARG A 517 3.30 30.99 44.64
N SER A 518 3.54 32.08 43.93
CA SER A 518 3.17 32.21 42.51
C SER A 518 3.90 31.19 41.63
N LYS A 519 5.23 31.06 41.79
CA LYS A 519 6.03 30.06 41.06
C LYS A 519 5.65 28.63 41.42
N GLN A 520 5.33 28.37 42.68
CA GLN A 520 4.85 27.08 43.14
C GLN A 520 3.52 26.72 42.45
N ALA A 521 2.56 27.64 42.40
CA ALA A 521 1.28 27.42 41.72
C ALA A 521 1.45 27.19 40.21
N GLU A 522 2.35 27.92 39.54
CA GLU A 522 2.68 27.66 38.13
C GLU A 522 3.31 26.29 37.92
N HIS A 523 4.21 25.87 38.81
CA HIS A 523 4.84 24.57 38.75
C HIS A 523 3.82 23.44 38.96
N GLU A 524 2.94 23.56 39.94
CA GLU A 524 1.84 22.63 40.18
C GLU A 524 0.91 22.55 38.96
N SER A 525 0.58 23.69 38.33
CA SER A 525 -0.22 23.70 37.09
C SER A 525 0.48 23.00 35.91
N ARG A 526 1.80 23.20 35.73
CA ARG A 526 2.57 22.51 34.70
C ARG A 526 2.72 21.02 35.00
N SER A 527 2.92 20.64 36.26
CA SER A 527 2.93 19.23 36.69
C SER A 527 1.61 18.56 36.37
N ALA A 528 0.48 19.18 36.73
CA ALA A 528 -0.85 18.64 36.46
C ALA A 528 -1.13 18.47 34.95
N LYS A 529 -0.65 19.40 34.11
CA LYS A 529 -0.75 19.27 32.64
C LYS A 529 0.16 18.16 32.08
N ALA A 530 1.34 17.97 32.65
CA ALA A 530 2.24 16.89 32.26
C ALA A 530 1.68 15.52 32.70
N GLU A 531 1.14 15.43 33.92
CA GLU A 531 0.47 14.24 34.46
C GLU A 531 -0.77 13.87 33.63
N SER A 532 -1.58 14.84 33.22
CA SER A 532 -2.73 14.57 32.34
C SER A 532 -2.30 14.13 30.94
N GLY A 533 -1.21 14.68 30.39
CA GLY A 533 -0.60 14.23 29.15
C GLY A 533 -0.08 12.79 29.25
N CYS A 534 0.63 12.45 30.33
CA CYS A 534 1.07 11.08 30.61
C CYS A 534 -0.10 10.12 30.73
N GLY A 535 -1.19 10.50 31.40
CA GLY A 535 -2.39 9.67 31.53
C GLY A 535 -3.12 9.36 30.22
N VAL A 536 -2.93 10.18 29.16
CA VAL A 536 -3.44 9.88 27.81
C VAL A 536 -2.45 9.04 27.00
N LEU A 537 -1.15 9.25 27.19
CA LEU A 537 -0.11 8.51 26.49
C LEU A 537 0.08 7.09 27.02
N GLU A 538 -0.07 6.84 28.32
CA GLU A 538 -0.01 5.51 28.91
C GLU A 538 -0.98 4.50 28.27
N PRO A 539 -2.29 4.76 28.14
CA PRO A 539 -3.21 3.81 27.50
C PRO A 539 -2.93 3.64 26.01
N LEU A 540 -2.43 4.68 25.33
CA LEU A 540 -2.02 4.57 23.93
C LEU A 540 -0.78 3.69 23.77
N ILE A 541 0.22 3.85 24.64
CA ILE A 541 1.42 3.02 24.66
C ILE A 541 1.05 1.58 25.00
N SER A 542 0.23 1.35 26.03
CA SER A 542 -0.26 -0.01 26.35
C SER A 542 -1.06 -0.64 25.21
N SER A 543 -1.87 0.13 24.48
CA SER A 543 -2.56 -0.36 23.29
C SER A 543 -1.59 -0.72 22.16
N LEU A 544 -0.53 0.07 21.96
CA LEU A 544 0.50 -0.21 20.95
C LEU A 544 1.37 -1.40 21.33
N GLU A 545 1.77 -1.52 22.60
CA GLU A 545 2.49 -2.68 23.15
C GLU A 545 1.67 -3.95 23.03
N GLN A 546 0.35 -3.89 23.33
CA GLN A 546 -0.53 -5.03 23.15
C GLN A 546 -0.65 -5.43 21.67
N ARG A 547 -0.73 -4.45 20.76
CA ARG A 547 -0.76 -4.72 19.32
C ARG A 547 0.57 -5.26 18.78
N GLU A 548 1.69 -4.84 19.37
CA GLU A 548 3.02 -5.38 19.10
C GLU A 548 3.11 -6.83 19.58
N GLU A 549 2.64 -7.13 20.80
CA GLU A 549 2.64 -8.49 21.35
C GLU A 549 1.70 -9.43 20.57
N ASP A 550 0.53 -8.93 20.17
CA ASP A 550 -0.40 -9.67 19.28
C ASP A 550 0.27 -9.97 17.93
N ALA A 551 0.97 -9.00 17.35
CA ALA A 551 1.74 -9.23 16.11
C ALA A 551 2.91 -10.20 16.35
N ARG A 552 3.60 -10.08 17.49
CA ARG A 552 4.75 -10.92 17.86
C ARG A 552 4.35 -12.36 18.16
N THR A 553 3.12 -12.61 18.56
CA THR A 553 2.55 -13.96 18.73
C THR A 553 1.90 -14.49 17.44
N ALA A 554 1.38 -13.62 16.57
CA ALA A 554 0.82 -14.01 15.27
C ALA A 554 1.90 -14.37 14.25
N VAL A 555 3.02 -13.63 14.19
CA VAL A 555 4.15 -13.90 13.28
C VAL A 555 4.69 -15.33 13.43
N PRO A 556 5.05 -15.84 14.62
CA PRO A 556 5.55 -17.21 14.76
C PRO A 556 4.49 -18.26 14.49
N LYS A 557 3.19 -17.97 14.68
CA LYS A 557 2.11 -18.88 14.26
C LYS A 557 2.02 -18.97 12.74
N ILE A 558 2.10 -17.84 12.04
CA ILE A 558 2.12 -17.81 10.57
C ILE A 558 3.41 -18.44 10.05
N GLU A 559 4.55 -18.19 10.68
CA GLU A 559 5.82 -18.86 10.36
C GLU A 559 5.74 -20.36 10.62
N GLN A 560 5.05 -20.80 11.68
CA GLN A 560 4.80 -22.21 11.94
C GLN A 560 3.85 -22.81 10.90
N GLU A 561 2.78 -22.12 10.50
CA GLU A 561 1.87 -22.55 9.43
C GLU A 561 2.60 -22.63 8.08
N ILE A 562 3.49 -21.68 7.80
CA ILE A 562 4.37 -21.70 6.62
C ILE A 562 5.37 -22.85 6.74
N SER A 563 5.99 -23.05 7.91
CA SER A 563 6.93 -24.14 8.14
C SER A 563 6.26 -25.51 8.09
N GLU A 564 5.00 -25.63 8.52
CA GLU A 564 4.17 -26.82 8.37
C GLU A 564 3.77 -27.04 6.91
N ALA A 565 3.44 -25.99 6.16
CA ALA A 565 3.19 -26.07 4.72
C ALA A 565 4.46 -26.40 3.91
N GLU A 566 5.62 -25.87 4.31
CA GLU A 566 6.94 -26.17 3.77
C GLU A 566 7.41 -27.57 4.20
N SER A 567 7.04 -28.04 5.39
CA SER A 567 7.25 -29.41 5.86
C SER A 567 6.36 -30.39 5.10
N GLN A 568 5.12 -30.02 4.79
CA GLN A 568 4.25 -30.81 3.90
C GLN A 568 4.82 -30.84 2.47
N LEU A 569 5.26 -29.70 1.93
CA LEU A 569 5.92 -29.61 0.63
C LEU A 569 7.26 -30.37 0.60
N SER A 570 8.05 -30.33 1.67
CA SER A 570 9.29 -31.11 1.79
C SER A 570 9.06 -32.56 2.22
N GLN A 571 7.89 -32.95 2.73
CA GLN A 571 7.46 -34.35 2.78
C GLN A 571 7.09 -34.87 1.39
N PHE A 572 6.77 -33.99 0.45
CA PHE A 572 6.63 -34.32 -0.98
C PHE A 572 7.98 -34.27 -1.74
N ASP A 573 8.91 -33.39 -1.35
CA ASP A 573 10.22 -33.20 -2.04
C ASP A 573 11.44 -33.85 -1.34
N GLY A 574 11.29 -34.34 -0.11
CA GLY A 574 12.34 -34.87 0.76
C GLY A 574 12.06 -36.31 1.17
N ASP A 575 12.63 -37.23 0.40
CA ASP A 575 12.86 -38.66 0.65
C ASP A 575 12.48 -39.16 2.05
N GLY A 576 11.25 -39.70 2.17
CA GLY A 576 10.67 -40.13 3.44
C GLY A 576 9.26 -40.75 3.37
N PHE A 577 8.55 -40.69 2.24
CA PHE A 577 7.46 -41.62 1.96
C PHE A 577 8.06 -42.93 1.46
N SER A 578 8.58 -43.71 2.42
CA SER A 578 9.30 -44.98 2.29
C SER A 578 9.25 -45.60 0.89
N ASP A 579 10.28 -45.27 0.10
CA ASP A 579 10.66 -45.97 -1.13
C ASP A 579 10.84 -47.47 -0.88
N GLU A 580 10.98 -47.94 0.38
CA GLU A 580 10.99 -49.35 0.75
C GLU A 580 9.60 -49.99 0.77
N LYS A 581 8.54 -49.28 1.18
CA LYS A 581 7.16 -49.81 1.14
C LYS A 581 6.56 -49.72 -0.25
N ILE A 582 6.95 -48.70 -1.02
CA ILE A 582 6.64 -48.57 -2.43
C ILE A 582 7.54 -49.50 -3.25
N LYS A 583 8.82 -49.75 -2.91
CA LYS A 583 9.62 -50.83 -3.53
C LYS A 583 9.12 -52.21 -3.15
N ASP A 584 8.62 -52.43 -1.95
CA ASP A 584 8.03 -53.72 -1.59
C ASP A 584 6.70 -53.92 -2.31
N GLN A 585 5.86 -52.87 -2.44
CA GLN A 585 4.65 -52.93 -3.25
C GLN A 585 4.93 -52.98 -4.75
N ILE A 586 5.95 -52.30 -5.26
CA ILE A 586 6.41 -52.36 -6.64
C ILE A 586 7.13 -53.68 -6.90
N ALA A 587 7.83 -54.27 -5.93
CA ALA A 587 8.44 -55.59 -6.04
C ALA A 587 7.39 -56.69 -5.95
N GLU A 588 6.36 -56.53 -5.12
CA GLU A 588 5.22 -57.44 -5.03
C GLU A 588 4.33 -57.33 -6.29
N GLU A 589 4.09 -56.12 -6.80
CA GLU A 589 3.42 -55.87 -8.08
C GLU A 589 4.30 -56.23 -9.29
N GLN A 590 5.64 -56.10 -9.22
CA GLN A 590 6.58 -56.58 -10.24
C GLN A 590 6.70 -58.10 -10.20
N GLN A 591 6.62 -58.74 -9.03
CA GLN A 591 6.61 -60.20 -8.92
C GLN A 591 5.25 -60.77 -9.36
N GLN A 592 4.15 -60.05 -9.13
CA GLN A 592 2.83 -60.34 -9.73
C GLN A 592 2.82 -60.07 -11.24
N ALA A 593 3.46 -59.00 -11.71
CA ALA A 593 3.60 -58.69 -13.14
C ALA A 593 4.58 -59.62 -13.85
N GLU A 594 5.64 -60.11 -13.19
CA GLU A 594 6.57 -61.13 -13.69
C GLU A 594 5.94 -62.51 -13.69
N SER A 595 5.11 -62.86 -12.70
CA SER A 595 4.36 -64.12 -12.71
C SER A 595 3.20 -64.10 -13.72
N LEU A 596 2.59 -62.93 -13.97
CA LEU A 596 1.69 -62.71 -15.10
C LEU A 596 2.45 -62.69 -16.44
N SER A 597 3.65 -62.10 -16.51
CA SER A 597 4.51 -62.09 -17.69
C SER A 597 5.16 -63.45 -17.98
N GLN A 598 5.35 -64.32 -16.98
CA GLN A 598 5.74 -65.71 -17.17
C GLN A 598 4.55 -66.58 -17.60
N ARG A 599 3.32 -66.26 -17.12
CA ARG A 599 2.09 -66.93 -17.59
C ARG A 599 1.69 -66.54 -19.02
N TYR A 600 2.00 -65.32 -19.45
CA TYR A 600 1.63 -64.80 -20.77
C TYR A 600 2.82 -64.58 -21.72
N GLY A 601 4.06 -64.79 -21.28
CA GLY A 601 5.29 -64.65 -22.08
C GLY A 601 5.90 -65.98 -22.56
N ASN A 602 5.19 -67.10 -22.40
CA ASN A 602 5.59 -68.40 -22.96
C ASN A 602 5.43 -68.52 -24.49
N ASP A 603 5.00 -67.45 -25.19
CA ASP A 603 4.82 -67.43 -26.65
C ASP A 603 5.77 -66.49 -27.41
N VAL A 604 6.88 -66.06 -26.82
CA VAL A 604 7.91 -65.27 -27.54
C VAL A 604 9.30 -65.90 -27.40
N ILE A 605 9.62 -66.75 -28.38
CA ILE A 605 10.94 -67.10 -28.93
C ILE A 605 12.14 -66.82 -28.01
N ASP A 606 12.69 -67.90 -27.41
CA ASP A 606 13.94 -67.89 -26.65
C ASP A 606 15.10 -67.31 -27.49
N VAL A 607 15.45 -66.06 -27.16
CA VAL A 607 16.51 -65.28 -27.81
C VAL A 607 17.90 -65.92 -27.58
N ASN A 608 18.08 -66.73 -26.53
CA ASN A 608 19.33 -67.46 -26.31
C ASN A 608 19.42 -68.75 -27.14
N ALA A 609 18.31 -69.45 -27.35
CA ALA A 609 18.25 -70.53 -28.34
C ALA A 609 18.51 -69.98 -29.76
N SER A 610 17.89 -68.85 -30.11
CA SER A 610 18.09 -68.17 -31.40
C SER A 610 19.52 -67.66 -31.57
N ARG A 611 20.18 -67.17 -30.50
CA ARG A 611 21.59 -66.75 -30.53
C ARG A 611 22.55 -67.94 -30.70
N LYS A 612 22.30 -69.08 -30.04
CA LYS A 612 23.06 -70.32 -30.25
C LYS A 612 22.85 -70.89 -31.65
N GLN A 613 21.62 -70.84 -32.17
CA GLN A 613 21.29 -71.26 -33.53
C GLN A 613 22.00 -70.37 -34.55
N MET A 614 21.97 -69.04 -34.40
CA MET A 614 22.71 -68.08 -35.23
C MET A 614 24.22 -68.36 -35.23
N GLN A 615 24.78 -68.76 -34.09
CA GLN A 615 26.20 -69.10 -33.97
C GLN A 615 26.51 -70.43 -34.66
N MET A 616 25.64 -71.43 -34.56
CA MET A 616 25.76 -72.68 -35.32
C MET A 616 25.63 -72.45 -36.83
N TRP A 617 24.69 -71.60 -37.28
CA TRP A 617 24.54 -71.23 -38.69
C TRP A 617 25.77 -70.49 -39.21
N LYS A 618 26.35 -69.56 -38.44
CA LYS A 618 27.62 -68.91 -38.82
C LYS A 618 28.76 -69.91 -38.96
N SER A 619 28.91 -70.84 -38.02
CA SER A 619 29.93 -71.90 -38.11
C SER A 619 29.72 -72.81 -39.33
N LEU A 620 28.48 -73.14 -39.64
CA LEU A 620 28.11 -73.97 -40.79
C LEU A 620 28.40 -73.27 -42.13
N VAL A 621 28.14 -71.96 -42.20
CA VAL A 621 28.49 -71.11 -43.36
C VAL A 621 30.01 -71.04 -43.52
N THR A 622 30.78 -70.81 -42.45
CA THR A 622 32.26 -70.81 -42.55
C THR A 622 32.83 -72.16 -42.98
N MET A 623 32.19 -73.27 -42.60
CA MET A 623 32.61 -74.60 -43.05
C MET A 623 32.29 -74.83 -44.54
N PHE A 624 31.13 -74.34 -45.01
CA PHE A 624 30.79 -74.40 -46.44
C PHE A 624 31.63 -73.45 -47.29
N GLU A 625 31.98 -72.26 -46.80
CA GLU A 625 32.92 -71.35 -47.46
C GLU A 625 34.32 -71.95 -47.53
N ALA A 626 34.79 -72.64 -46.47
CA ALA A 626 36.04 -73.38 -46.52
C ALA A 626 35.98 -74.58 -47.50
N LYS A 627 34.85 -75.29 -47.56
CA LYS A 627 34.62 -76.36 -48.55
C LYS A 627 34.55 -75.83 -49.97
N ILE A 628 33.93 -74.67 -50.20
CA ILE A 628 33.88 -73.99 -51.49
C ILE A 628 35.26 -73.46 -51.85
N ALA A 629 36.05 -72.93 -50.91
CA ALA A 629 37.41 -72.48 -51.16
C ALA A 629 38.37 -73.64 -51.48
N ILE A 630 38.16 -74.82 -50.88
CA ILE A 630 38.91 -76.05 -51.23
C ILE A 630 38.42 -76.60 -52.58
N ALA A 631 37.11 -76.63 -52.83
CA ALA A 631 36.54 -77.03 -54.11
C ALA A 631 36.99 -76.10 -55.25
N ASN A 632 37.05 -74.79 -55.03
CA ASN A 632 37.55 -73.78 -55.99
C ASN A 632 39.08 -73.81 -56.16
N LYS A 633 39.84 -74.33 -55.17
CA LYS A 633 41.27 -74.64 -55.35
C LYS A 633 41.49 -75.97 -56.08
N GLU A 634 40.53 -76.89 -56.03
CA GLU A 634 40.52 -78.13 -56.81
C GLU A 634 39.87 -77.94 -58.20
N SER A 635 39.09 -76.88 -58.41
CA SER A 635 38.45 -76.49 -59.69
C SER A 635 38.96 -75.11 -60.15
N GLY A 636 40.20 -75.06 -60.64
CA GLY A 636 40.83 -73.83 -61.14
C GLY A 636 40.01 -73.16 -62.25
N LEU A 637 39.66 -71.89 -62.04
CA LEU A 637 39.25 -70.91 -63.06
C LEU A 637 39.47 -69.50 -62.50
N GLU A 638 40.32 -68.76 -63.20
CA GLU A 638 40.83 -67.43 -62.91
C GLU A 638 39.80 -66.32 -63.24
N ASP A 639 40.09 -65.16 -62.65
CA ASP A 639 40.20 -63.87 -63.35
C ASP A 639 39.16 -62.73 -63.23
N GLU A 640 39.79 -61.56 -63.04
CA GLU A 640 39.54 -60.23 -63.58
C GLU A 640 38.51 -59.26 -62.96
N HIS A 641 39.10 -58.38 -62.15
CA HIS A 641 39.10 -56.90 -62.23
C HIS A 641 37.91 -56.02 -61.77
N PRO A 642 38.21 -54.80 -61.23
CA PRO A 642 37.29 -53.93 -60.47
C PRO A 642 36.95 -52.59 -61.15
N ILE A 643 35.81 -51.98 -60.78
CA ILE A 643 35.44 -50.53 -60.94
C ILE A 643 34.37 -50.28 -59.86
N GLY A 644 34.26 -49.20 -59.07
CA GLY A 644 34.66 -47.79 -59.16
C GLY A 644 33.44 -46.95 -58.73
N ASP A 645 33.69 -45.87 -57.97
CA ASP A 645 32.79 -44.92 -57.25
C ASP A 645 32.04 -45.40 -55.98
#